data_AF-A0AAZ3PRZ8-F1
#
_entry.id   AF-A0AAZ3PRZ8-F1
#
_cell.length_a   1.000
_cell.length_b   1.000
_cell.length_c   1.000
_cell.angle_alpha   90.00
_cell.angle_beta   90.00
_cell.angle_gamma   90.00
#
_symmetry.space_group_name_H-M   'P 1'
#
loop_
_entity.id
_entity.type
_entity.pdbx_description
1 polymer ?
#
loop_
_entity_poly.entity_id
_entity_poly.type
_entity_poly.pdbx_seq_one_letter_code
_entity_poly.pdbx_strand_id
1 'polypeptide(L)'
;MASGKKGGNNSSLGKGLNGRRSSKHKEGPIVMDTKAVFTALYSVCEENATFFSEGAKGAQGGAAQRLVDTMTLIQEHASSLEPVISGFAAVYHHFDFDPHIPANGYRSLVKVVRCCILHIIHKGHYISTNRRSIFFRTAHNAGEMEAYCSALCQLRALLYLAQRLLHDNSHGNLFFHEESGLSQSFVREYSSMHKGCFYGRCLGFQFTPAIRPCLQTIAIGLVAFGENYRRNQSGIGVAASSFFTSGKYAIDPELRGVAFERITQNLDVHFWKAFWNITETEILSSLASMTSTQVKVNRALSVPPVPFDLPLVADPHLTVTIEPPSAHTGPGPVQMRLISYELREGQDSEALLSLSRSEGGPISLSLGMKTKQSPPSRWLLVHYHGGGFVAQTSKSHEPYLKSWSQDLGVPILSVDYSLAPEAPFPRALEDCFYAYCWAIKNHHLLGWTGENVCLAGDSAGGNLCITTSMRAASHGVRMPDGIVAAYPAILLTAYASPSRLLTLFDPLLPLSVLSRCLSAYAGTTQVEKVSTLSMVRRDTALLLRDFKQGASNWIHSLLDPNRAAATASTGRYTSVSPPEGEDGVVLEHPREFPLGFEPLRSERLAEMKLATSPVIRNPYMSPLLAPDSMLRGLPPIHLVACALDPMLDDSVMFAKRLRNVDQPVTLCVVDDLPHGFLSLSQLSRETREAANVCVNRIRDVFDQKDSPQEPRMHRKLERTNRRASSVTTGDPEKLFATPIQEELLVARGGALVPDGEGLVGVAAQNNNNVVG
;
A
#
# COMPACT_ATOMS: atom_id res chain seq x y z
N MET A 1 -31.23 67.76 2.56
CA MET A 1 -30.83 68.90 1.69
C MET A 1 -29.41 69.32 2.04
N ALA A 2 -28.67 69.94 1.12
CA ALA A 2 -27.22 70.12 1.25
C ALA A 2 -26.81 71.41 1.98
N SER A 3 -25.84 71.30 2.91
CA SER A 3 -24.82 72.28 3.34
C SER A 3 -24.18 71.72 4.63
N GLY A 4 -22.89 71.86 4.96
CA GLY A 4 -21.77 72.47 4.24
C GLY A 4 -20.48 72.50 5.07
N LYS A 5 -19.56 71.56 4.76
CA LYS A 5 -18.10 71.76 4.55
C LYS A 5 -17.22 72.52 5.58
N LYS A 6 -16.22 71.80 6.14
CA LYS A 6 -14.75 72.08 6.24
C LYS A 6 -14.16 71.37 7.48
N GLY A 7 -12.94 70.80 7.46
CA GLY A 7 -12.06 70.52 6.33
C GLY A 7 -10.65 70.07 6.75
N GLY A 8 -9.97 69.34 5.84
CA GLY A 8 -8.50 69.30 5.72
C GLY A 8 -7.79 68.13 6.41
N ASN A 9 -6.63 67.66 5.93
CA ASN A 9 -5.97 67.87 4.64
C ASN A 9 -4.87 66.79 4.47
N ASN A 10 -4.58 66.29 3.25
CA ASN A 10 -3.22 65.92 2.86
C ASN A 10 -3.06 65.56 1.37
N SER A 11 -1.99 66.09 0.78
CA SER A 11 -1.32 65.70 -0.47
C SER A 11 0.20 65.74 -0.17
N SER A 12 1.15 65.24 -0.96
CA SER A 12 1.22 65.08 -2.42
C SER A 12 2.30 64.06 -2.85
N LEU A 13 2.59 64.01 -4.16
CA LEU A 13 3.29 62.98 -4.94
C LEU A 13 4.80 62.75 -4.63
N GLY A 14 5.26 61.50 -4.84
CA GLY A 14 6.12 61.22 -6.01
C GLY A 14 7.48 60.50 -5.85
N LYS A 15 7.69 59.48 -6.71
CA LYS A 15 8.92 58.74 -7.13
C LYS A 15 9.26 57.41 -6.44
N GLY A 16 9.72 56.44 -7.26
CA GLY A 16 10.54 55.29 -6.80
C GLY A 16 10.29 53.96 -7.51
N LEU A 17 10.99 53.70 -8.62
CA LEU A 17 11.22 52.32 -9.10
C LEU A 17 12.17 51.60 -8.15
N ASN A 18 11.82 50.39 -7.68
CA ASN A 18 12.64 49.18 -7.84
C ASN A 18 12.04 47.96 -7.14
N GLY A 19 12.21 46.78 -7.74
CA GLY A 19 11.65 45.54 -7.22
C GLY A 19 12.30 45.06 -5.93
N ARG A 20 11.49 44.60 -4.98
CA ARG A 20 11.96 43.70 -3.91
C ARG A 20 11.70 42.26 -4.32
N ARG A 21 12.80 41.52 -4.51
CA ARG A 21 12.82 40.08 -4.78
C ARG A 21 11.92 39.36 -3.78
N SER A 22 11.09 38.45 -4.29
CA SER A 22 10.51 37.39 -3.47
C SER A 22 11.66 36.53 -2.95
N SER A 23 12.04 36.69 -1.68
CA SER A 23 12.91 35.76 -0.98
C SER A 23 12.12 34.50 -0.63
N LYS A 24 11.77 33.72 -1.66
CA LYS A 24 11.56 32.28 -1.49
C LYS A 24 12.89 31.67 -1.07
N HIS A 25 13.20 31.76 0.23
CA HIS A 25 14.01 30.72 0.82
C HIS A 25 13.21 29.43 0.63
N LYS A 26 13.67 28.60 -0.32
CA LYS A 26 13.47 27.17 -0.21
C LYS A 26 14.18 26.78 1.08
N GLU A 27 13.44 26.70 2.18
CA GLU A 27 13.87 25.86 3.27
C GLU A 27 14.02 24.46 2.67
N GLY A 28 15.27 23.98 2.61
CA GLY A 28 15.50 22.56 2.38
C GLY A 28 14.84 21.75 3.50
N PRO A 29 14.66 20.44 3.33
CA PRO A 29 14.10 19.61 4.39
C PRO A 29 14.88 19.86 5.68
N ILE A 30 14.17 20.30 6.74
CA ILE A 30 14.78 20.55 8.05
C ILE A 30 15.21 19.19 8.59
N VAL A 31 16.48 18.85 8.34
CA VAL A 31 17.12 17.69 8.96
C VAL A 31 17.31 18.04 10.43
N MET A 32 16.31 17.72 11.25
CA MET A 32 16.45 17.80 12.70
C MET A 32 17.70 17.05 13.13
N ASP A 33 18.57 17.74 13.86
CA ASP A 33 19.76 17.14 14.42
C ASP A 33 19.35 15.97 15.33
N THR A 34 19.85 14.77 14.98
CA THR A 34 19.54 13.55 15.74
C THR A 34 20.07 13.67 17.16
N LYS A 35 21.24 14.29 17.33
CA LYS A 35 21.86 14.51 18.64
C LYS A 35 21.01 15.44 19.51
N ALA A 36 20.47 16.52 18.95
CA ALA A 36 19.54 17.41 19.66
C ALA A 36 18.26 16.68 20.13
N VAL A 37 17.69 15.79 19.29
CA VAL A 37 16.51 14.99 19.66
C VAL A 37 16.82 14.03 20.81
N PHE A 38 17.94 13.30 20.76
CA PHE A 38 18.35 12.42 21.85
C PHE A 38 18.70 13.20 23.13
N THR A 39 19.39 14.35 23.02
CA THR A 39 19.70 15.23 24.16
C THR A 39 18.42 15.69 24.88
N ALA A 40 17.38 16.10 24.12
CA ALA A 40 16.09 16.47 24.69
C ALA A 40 15.37 15.29 25.37
N LEU A 41 15.49 14.08 24.81
CA LEU A 41 14.96 12.85 25.41
C LEU A 41 15.63 12.53 26.76
N TYR A 42 16.97 12.63 26.85
CA TYR A 42 17.68 12.41 28.11
C TYR A 42 17.27 13.42 29.18
N SER A 43 17.30 14.73 28.87
CA SER A 43 16.92 15.80 29.79
C SER A 43 15.52 15.57 30.38
N VAL A 44 14.52 15.34 29.51
CA VAL A 44 13.14 15.21 29.97
C VAL A 44 12.87 13.91 30.74
N CYS A 45 13.61 12.83 30.45
CA CYS A 45 13.51 11.60 31.23
C CYS A 45 14.18 11.75 32.61
N GLU A 46 15.37 12.35 32.68
CA GLU A 46 16.11 12.60 33.94
C GLU A 46 15.35 13.57 34.87
N GLU A 47 14.86 14.69 34.33
CA GLU A 47 14.08 15.70 35.06
C GLU A 47 12.79 15.14 35.69
N ASN A 48 12.17 14.13 35.06
CA ASN A 48 10.96 13.50 35.57
C ASN A 48 11.25 12.32 36.49
N ALA A 49 12.23 11.47 36.17
CA ALA A 49 12.68 10.41 37.06
C ALA A 49 13.05 11.00 38.43
N THR A 50 13.94 12.00 38.47
CA THR A 50 14.39 12.66 39.71
C THR A 50 13.23 13.17 40.56
N PHE A 51 12.29 13.92 39.96
CA PHE A 51 11.13 14.47 40.66
C PHE A 51 10.20 13.39 41.26
N PHE A 52 9.93 12.31 40.51
CA PHE A 52 9.04 11.26 41.00
C PHE A 52 9.73 10.30 41.99
N SER A 53 11.05 10.11 41.92
CA SER A 53 11.85 9.37 42.90
C SER A 53 11.78 10.01 44.30
N GLU A 54 11.82 11.34 44.40
CA GLU A 54 11.68 12.05 45.67
C GLU A 54 10.29 11.85 46.31
N GLY A 55 9.23 11.80 45.49
CA GLY A 55 7.83 11.70 45.92
C GLY A 55 7.29 10.28 46.13
N ALA A 56 8.02 9.22 45.75
CA ALA A 56 7.50 7.85 45.69
C ALA A 56 7.16 7.21 47.07
N LYS A 57 7.49 7.85 48.19
CA LYS A 57 7.38 7.30 49.56
C LYS A 57 5.96 7.32 50.18
N GLY A 58 4.91 7.61 49.40
CA GLY A 58 3.52 7.74 49.87
C GLY A 58 2.50 6.89 49.10
N ALA A 59 1.20 7.04 49.37
CA ALA A 59 0.14 6.21 48.77
C ALA A 59 -0.04 6.37 47.23
N GLN A 60 0.54 7.40 46.62
CA GLN A 60 0.68 7.56 45.15
C GLN A 60 1.89 6.80 44.57
N GLY A 61 2.72 6.19 45.43
CA GLY A 61 4.04 5.67 45.12
C GLY A 61 4.09 4.67 43.97
N GLY A 62 3.11 3.78 43.85
CA GLY A 62 3.08 2.79 42.77
C GLY A 62 3.01 3.39 41.36
N ALA A 63 2.29 4.50 41.18
CA ALA A 63 2.21 5.19 39.87
C ALA A 63 3.41 6.12 39.61
N ALA A 64 3.97 6.70 40.68
CA ALA A 64 5.19 7.50 40.59
C ALA A 64 6.41 6.63 40.27
N GLN A 65 6.56 5.48 40.93
CA GLN A 65 7.65 4.53 40.69
C GLN A 65 7.60 4.00 39.25
N ARG A 66 6.43 3.60 38.76
CA ARG A 66 6.23 3.19 37.36
C ARG A 66 6.72 4.25 36.35
N LEU A 67 6.52 5.54 36.63
CA LEU A 67 7.08 6.62 35.81
C LEU A 67 8.61 6.65 35.87
N VAL A 68 9.22 6.52 37.06
CA VAL A 68 10.68 6.46 37.23
C VAL A 68 11.27 5.27 36.45
N ASP A 69 10.72 4.08 36.63
CA ASP A 69 11.15 2.84 35.97
C ASP A 69 11.07 2.99 34.45
N THR A 70 9.94 3.51 33.95
CA THR A 70 9.71 3.75 32.52
C THR A 70 10.65 4.80 31.93
N MET A 71 10.87 5.93 32.62
CA MET A 71 11.82 6.96 32.17
C MET A 71 13.26 6.46 32.17
N THR A 72 13.61 5.53 33.05
CA THR A 72 14.94 4.88 33.08
C THR A 72 15.10 3.92 31.90
N LEU A 73 14.09 3.06 31.66
CA LEU A 73 14.10 2.11 30.54
C LEU A 73 14.11 2.80 29.17
N ILE A 74 13.41 3.93 29.03
CA ILE A 74 13.46 4.78 27.83
C ILE A 74 14.89 5.28 27.55
N GLN A 75 15.65 5.69 28.57
CA GLN A 75 17.04 6.13 28.41
C GLN A 75 17.98 4.98 27.99
N GLU A 76 17.76 3.77 28.51
CA GLU A 76 18.50 2.57 28.10
C GLU A 76 18.22 2.22 26.62
N HIS A 77 16.96 2.22 26.22
CA HIS A 77 16.60 2.06 24.81
C HIS A 77 17.19 3.18 23.94
N ALA A 78 17.17 4.42 24.41
CA ALA A 78 17.71 5.57 23.69
C ALA A 78 19.23 5.47 23.44
N SER A 79 20.01 5.13 24.47
CA SER A 79 21.48 5.01 24.35
C SER A 79 21.91 3.91 23.37
N SER A 80 21.10 2.87 23.23
CA SER A 80 21.29 1.82 22.24
C SER A 80 20.83 2.22 20.83
N LEU A 81 19.85 3.11 20.71
CA LEU A 81 19.25 3.55 19.45
C LEU A 81 20.05 4.67 18.75
N GLU A 82 20.61 5.61 19.51
CA GLU A 82 21.36 6.76 18.96
C GLU A 82 22.48 6.35 17.96
N PRO A 83 23.40 5.41 18.29
CA PRO A 83 24.44 4.99 17.35
C PRO A 83 23.87 4.25 16.12
N VAL A 84 22.83 3.44 16.30
CA VAL A 84 22.19 2.68 15.21
C VAL A 84 21.51 3.62 14.21
N ILE A 85 20.75 4.60 14.69
CA ILE A 85 20.10 5.62 13.85
C ILE A 85 21.14 6.48 13.13
N SER A 86 22.23 6.84 13.82
CA SER A 86 23.34 7.59 13.21
C SER A 86 24.02 6.79 12.10
N GLY A 87 24.22 5.48 12.30
CA GLY A 87 24.72 4.56 11.28
C GLY A 87 23.82 4.49 10.05
N PHE A 88 22.50 4.33 10.23
CA PHE A 88 21.55 4.38 9.11
C PHE A 88 21.56 5.72 8.38
N ALA A 89 21.58 6.84 9.11
CA ALA A 89 21.59 8.17 8.51
C ALA A 89 22.82 8.42 7.60
N ALA A 90 23.95 7.77 7.91
CA ALA A 90 25.16 7.84 7.10
C ALA A 90 25.09 7.05 5.76
N VAL A 91 24.22 6.04 5.63
CA VAL A 91 24.26 5.11 4.48
C VAL A 91 22.93 4.92 3.74
N TYR A 92 21.79 5.23 4.37
CA TYR A 92 20.45 4.99 3.79
C TYR A 92 20.19 5.72 2.46
N HIS A 93 21.01 6.71 2.11
CA HIS A 93 20.87 7.50 0.88
C HIS A 93 21.35 6.74 -0.37
N HIS A 94 22.19 5.71 -0.20
CA HIS A 94 22.56 4.79 -1.29
C HIS A 94 21.38 3.94 -1.77
N PHE A 95 20.35 3.76 -0.93
CA PHE A 95 19.18 2.93 -1.23
C PHE A 95 18.02 3.72 -1.86
N ASP A 96 18.10 5.04 -1.88
CA ASP A 96 17.12 5.92 -2.52
C ASP A 96 16.99 5.67 -4.03
N PHE A 97 15.85 6.06 -4.60
CA PHE A 97 15.64 6.02 -6.06
C PHE A 97 16.57 7.01 -6.78
N ASP A 98 16.71 8.23 -6.26
CA ASP A 98 17.73 9.21 -6.62
C ASP A 98 17.86 10.28 -5.51
N PRO A 99 18.88 11.16 -5.54
CA PRO A 99 19.07 12.19 -4.50
C PRO A 99 17.95 13.23 -4.36
N HIS A 100 16.99 13.29 -5.28
CA HIS A 100 15.84 14.18 -5.22
C HIS A 100 14.56 13.48 -4.71
N ILE A 101 14.52 12.15 -4.73
CA ILE A 101 13.42 11.32 -4.22
C ILE A 101 14.01 10.39 -3.13
N PRO A 102 14.25 10.92 -1.91
CA PRO A 102 14.92 10.21 -0.82
C PRO A 102 13.97 9.24 -0.12
N ALA A 103 13.72 8.09 -0.75
CA ALA A 103 12.75 7.10 -0.28
C ALA A 103 13.31 5.67 -0.31
N ASN A 104 13.23 5.01 0.85
CA ASN A 104 13.45 3.58 1.08
C ASN A 104 13.02 3.22 2.53
N GLY A 105 12.79 1.95 2.83
CA GLY A 105 12.31 1.51 4.14
C GLY A 105 13.24 1.79 5.33
N TYR A 106 14.56 1.94 5.15
CA TYR A 106 15.45 2.35 6.25
C TYR A 106 15.15 3.78 6.70
N ARG A 107 14.90 4.70 5.75
CA ARG A 107 14.44 6.06 6.05
C ARG A 107 13.11 6.03 6.79
N SER A 108 12.17 5.20 6.35
CA SER A 108 10.86 5.03 6.97
C SER A 108 10.96 4.55 8.41
N LEU A 109 11.76 3.51 8.69
CA LEU A 109 11.99 3.01 10.05
C LEU A 109 12.60 4.09 10.96
N VAL A 110 13.67 4.76 10.51
CA VAL A 110 14.29 5.87 11.26
C VAL A 110 13.30 7.01 11.52
N LYS A 111 12.44 7.34 10.53
CA LYS A 111 11.37 8.34 10.68
C LYS A 111 10.36 7.92 11.75
N VAL A 112 9.91 6.67 11.76
CA VAL A 112 8.99 6.14 12.78
C VAL A 112 9.61 6.16 14.18
N VAL A 113 10.88 5.76 14.33
CA VAL A 113 11.56 5.82 15.64
C VAL A 113 11.69 7.26 16.14
N ARG A 114 12.03 8.20 15.26
CA ARG A 114 12.03 9.64 15.58
C ARG A 114 10.65 10.14 15.99
N CYS A 115 9.57 9.75 15.30
CA CYS A 115 8.20 10.10 15.71
C CYS A 115 7.86 9.55 17.11
N CYS A 116 8.29 8.33 17.45
CA CYS A 116 8.09 7.74 18.77
C CYS A 116 8.81 8.56 19.86
N ILE A 117 10.09 8.86 19.64
CA ILE A 117 10.91 9.69 20.54
C ILE A 117 10.31 11.10 20.71
N LEU A 118 9.83 11.74 19.63
CA LEU A 118 9.21 13.07 19.70
C LEU A 118 7.90 13.07 20.51
N HIS A 119 7.09 12.01 20.41
CA HIS A 119 5.91 11.86 21.29
C HIS A 119 6.31 11.68 22.76
N ILE A 120 7.34 10.87 23.04
CA ILE A 120 7.89 10.69 24.39
C ILE A 120 8.38 12.03 24.96
N ILE A 121 9.13 12.82 24.18
CA ILE A 121 9.61 14.15 24.59
C ILE A 121 8.44 15.10 24.86
N HIS A 122 7.48 15.18 23.93
CA HIS A 122 6.30 16.03 24.10
C HIS A 122 5.51 15.66 25.36
N LYS A 123 5.30 14.35 25.60
CA LYS A 123 4.61 13.85 26.78
C LYS A 123 5.40 14.10 28.07
N GLY A 124 6.71 13.93 28.03
CA GLY A 124 7.62 14.27 29.12
C GLY A 124 7.54 15.76 29.50
N HIS A 125 7.54 16.68 28.53
CA HIS A 125 7.38 18.11 28.80
C HIS A 125 5.98 18.45 29.36
N TYR A 126 4.93 17.79 28.85
CA TYR A 126 3.58 17.90 29.44
C TYR A 126 3.57 17.47 30.91
N ILE A 127 4.19 16.33 31.25
CA ILE A 127 4.35 15.86 32.63
C ILE A 127 5.14 16.88 33.45
N SER A 128 6.29 17.33 32.96
CA SER A 128 7.17 18.31 33.63
C SER A 128 6.44 19.59 34.03
N THR A 129 5.58 20.07 33.13
CA THR A 129 4.78 21.29 33.31
C THR A 129 3.60 21.07 34.25
N ASN A 130 2.91 19.92 34.16
CA ASN A 130 1.63 19.69 34.83
C ASN A 130 1.72 18.86 36.12
N ARG A 131 2.87 18.24 36.45
CA ARG A 131 3.06 17.33 37.61
C ARG A 131 2.71 17.89 38.99
N ARG A 132 2.57 19.22 39.13
CA ARG A 132 2.12 19.90 40.37
C ARG A 132 0.64 20.34 40.35
N SER A 133 -0.09 20.07 39.27
CA SER A 133 -1.52 20.42 39.14
C SER A 133 -2.42 19.42 39.86
N ILE A 134 -3.47 19.92 40.51
CA ILE A 134 -4.51 19.09 41.16
C ILE A 134 -5.26 18.17 40.19
N PHE A 135 -5.24 18.49 38.89
CA PHE A 135 -5.86 17.66 37.84
C PHE A 135 -4.90 16.64 37.23
N PHE A 136 -3.63 16.61 37.67
CA PHE A 136 -2.63 15.69 37.14
C PHE A 136 -2.90 14.25 37.58
N ARG A 137 -3.13 13.37 36.62
CA ARG A 137 -3.39 11.95 36.86
C ARG A 137 -2.12 11.13 36.64
N THR A 138 -1.32 10.92 37.69
CA THR A 138 -0.03 10.20 37.62
C THR A 138 -0.15 8.86 36.90
N ALA A 139 -1.11 8.00 37.30
CA ALA A 139 -1.32 6.68 36.71
C ALA A 139 -1.72 6.70 35.22
N HIS A 140 -2.42 7.75 34.76
CA HIS A 140 -2.78 7.90 33.34
C HIS A 140 -1.56 8.26 32.49
N ASN A 141 -0.72 9.17 32.99
CA ASN A 141 0.52 9.55 32.32
C ASN A 141 1.55 8.41 32.34
N ALA A 142 1.63 7.64 33.43
CA ALA A 142 2.44 6.42 33.51
C ALA A 142 2.08 5.44 32.38
N GLY A 143 0.79 5.07 32.25
CA GLY A 143 0.34 4.15 31.21
C GLY A 143 0.52 4.65 29.77
N GLU A 144 0.64 5.97 29.55
CA GLU A 144 0.98 6.51 28.23
C GLU A 144 2.48 6.42 27.94
N MET A 145 3.32 6.76 28.92
CA MET A 145 4.77 6.60 28.82
C MET A 145 5.17 5.12 28.64
N GLU A 146 4.53 4.19 29.35
CA GLU A 146 4.76 2.75 29.26
C GLU A 146 4.41 2.19 27.88
N ALA A 147 3.29 2.63 27.29
CA ALA A 147 2.89 2.22 25.95
C ALA A 147 3.91 2.67 24.90
N TYR A 148 4.38 3.93 24.97
CA TYR A 148 5.43 4.43 24.08
C TYR A 148 6.81 3.81 24.36
N CYS A 149 7.14 3.46 25.61
CA CYS A 149 8.34 2.69 25.94
C CYS A 149 8.29 1.28 25.31
N SER A 150 7.14 0.62 25.38
CA SER A 150 6.92 -0.70 24.78
C SER A 150 7.02 -0.65 23.25
N ALA A 151 6.46 0.39 22.63
CA ALA A 151 6.64 0.66 21.21
C ALA A 151 8.10 0.96 20.85
N LEU A 152 8.82 1.74 21.67
CA LEU A 152 10.25 2.04 21.47
C LEU A 152 11.13 0.78 21.56
N CYS A 153 10.83 -0.13 22.48
CA CYS A 153 11.46 -1.46 22.58
C CYS A 153 11.32 -2.26 21.28
N GLN A 154 10.10 -2.37 20.75
CA GLN A 154 9.86 -3.07 19.49
C GLN A 154 10.48 -2.36 18.28
N LEU A 155 10.52 -1.03 18.27
CA LEU A 155 11.21 -0.25 17.23
C LEU A 155 12.74 -0.44 17.29
N ARG A 156 13.34 -0.59 18.48
CA ARG A 156 14.75 -0.98 18.66
C ARG A 156 15.02 -2.37 18.06
N ALA A 157 14.15 -3.33 18.32
CA ALA A 157 14.24 -4.66 17.71
C ALA A 157 14.13 -4.62 16.18
N LEU A 158 13.17 -3.87 15.61
CA LEU A 158 13.03 -3.71 14.16
C LEU A 158 14.26 -3.02 13.53
N LEU A 159 14.91 -2.07 14.22
CA LEU A 159 16.15 -1.46 13.73
C LEU A 159 17.35 -2.42 13.77
N TYR A 160 17.44 -3.33 14.76
CA TYR A 160 18.47 -4.38 14.73
C TYR A 160 18.24 -5.39 13.61
N LEU A 161 17.00 -5.80 13.36
CA LEU A 161 16.65 -6.61 12.18
C LEU A 161 17.04 -5.86 10.89
N ALA A 162 16.69 -4.58 10.77
CA ALA A 162 17.12 -3.75 9.65
C ALA A 162 18.64 -3.62 9.52
N GLN A 163 19.40 -3.62 10.62
CA GLN A 163 20.86 -3.50 10.59
C GLN A 163 21.51 -4.76 10.03
N ARG A 164 20.94 -5.94 10.33
CA ARG A 164 21.30 -7.20 9.67
C ARG A 164 20.92 -7.18 8.19
N LEU A 165 19.71 -6.74 7.86
CA LEU A 165 19.28 -6.53 6.47
C LEU A 165 20.23 -5.58 5.71
N LEU A 166 20.83 -4.59 6.37
CA LEU A 166 21.79 -3.67 5.77
C LEU A 166 23.17 -4.30 5.53
N HIS A 167 23.63 -5.15 6.44
CA HIS A 167 24.90 -5.86 6.32
C HIS A 167 24.87 -6.91 5.20
N ASP A 168 23.75 -7.63 5.06
CA ASP A 168 23.63 -8.76 4.13
C ASP A 168 23.19 -8.34 2.71
N ASN A 169 22.85 -7.05 2.50
CA ASN A 169 22.43 -6.51 1.20
C ASN A 169 23.62 -6.05 0.34
N SER A 170 23.49 -6.21 -0.98
CA SER A 170 24.35 -5.53 -1.93
C SER A 170 24.08 -4.02 -1.96
N HIS A 171 25.10 -3.22 -2.27
CA HIS A 171 25.00 -1.75 -2.29
C HIS A 171 23.85 -1.27 -3.17
N GLY A 172 22.97 -0.44 -2.59
CA GLY A 172 21.83 0.17 -3.29
C GLY A 172 20.64 -0.75 -3.57
N ASN A 173 20.70 -2.02 -3.16
CA ASN A 173 19.64 -3.02 -3.30
C ASN A 173 18.87 -3.20 -1.97
N LEU A 174 17.54 -3.39 -2.06
CA LEU A 174 16.65 -3.53 -0.91
C LEU A 174 16.15 -4.97 -0.68
N PHE A 175 16.42 -5.89 -1.61
CA PHE A 175 16.02 -7.30 -1.54
C PHE A 175 17.19 -8.26 -1.72
N PHE A 176 17.15 -9.36 -0.97
CA PHE A 176 18.21 -10.38 -0.90
C PHE A 176 18.05 -11.47 -1.96
N HIS A 177 19.16 -12.14 -2.27
CA HIS A 177 19.10 -13.47 -2.87
C HIS A 177 18.62 -14.50 -1.83
N GLU A 178 17.61 -15.30 -2.20
CA GLU A 178 16.91 -16.25 -1.31
C GLU A 178 17.83 -17.31 -0.66
N GLU A 179 18.97 -17.62 -1.28
CA GLU A 179 19.90 -18.69 -0.86
C GLU A 179 20.44 -18.53 0.57
N SER A 180 20.37 -17.32 1.13
CA SER A 180 20.78 -16.97 2.48
C SER A 180 19.83 -17.44 3.60
N GLY A 181 18.61 -17.86 3.28
CA GLY A 181 17.59 -18.24 4.28
C GLY A 181 17.03 -17.07 5.13
N LEU A 182 17.50 -15.83 4.91
CA LEU A 182 17.15 -14.65 5.71
C LEU A 182 15.65 -14.40 5.80
N SER A 183 14.90 -14.57 4.71
CA SER A 183 13.44 -14.41 4.69
C SER A 183 12.72 -15.37 5.65
N GLN A 184 13.27 -16.57 5.91
CA GLN A 184 12.69 -17.51 6.87
C GLN A 184 13.00 -17.13 8.32
N SER A 185 14.20 -16.61 8.61
CA SER A 185 14.56 -16.03 9.92
C SER A 185 13.69 -14.79 10.21
N PHE A 186 13.59 -13.87 9.24
CA PHE A 186 12.72 -12.69 9.31
C PHE A 186 11.25 -13.05 9.63
N VAL A 187 10.63 -13.97 8.89
CA VAL A 187 9.23 -14.36 9.15
C VAL A 187 9.07 -15.04 10.51
N ARG A 188 10.06 -15.81 10.97
CA ARG A 188 10.05 -16.47 12.29
C ARG A 188 10.05 -15.45 13.42
N GLU A 189 10.96 -14.47 13.38
CA GLU A 189 11.04 -13.41 14.38
C GLU A 189 9.84 -12.49 14.33
N TYR A 190 9.45 -12.03 13.15
CA TYR A 190 8.25 -11.23 12.97
C TYR A 190 7.01 -11.90 13.56
N SER A 191 6.86 -13.22 13.37
CA SER A 191 5.73 -14.00 13.89
C SER A 191 5.69 -14.05 15.41
N SER A 192 6.86 -14.03 16.09
CA SER A 192 6.99 -14.11 17.55
C SER A 192 7.02 -12.76 18.27
N MET A 193 7.29 -11.64 17.59
CA MET A 193 7.25 -10.29 18.18
C MET A 193 5.84 -9.89 18.63
N HIS A 194 5.71 -9.26 19.81
CA HIS A 194 4.49 -8.64 20.31
C HIS A 194 4.09 -7.41 19.47
N LYS A 195 2.82 -7.36 19.05
CA LYS A 195 2.29 -6.35 18.13
C LYS A 195 1.32 -5.38 18.82
N GLY A 196 0.63 -5.82 19.88
CA GLY A 196 -0.44 -5.07 20.55
C GLY A 196 -0.07 -3.65 21.00
N CYS A 197 1.17 -3.42 21.44
CA CYS A 197 1.69 -2.10 21.84
C CYS A 197 1.48 -0.99 20.78
N PHE A 198 1.47 -1.32 19.47
CA PHE A 198 1.22 -0.35 18.41
C PHE A 198 -0.27 -0.05 18.17
N TYR A 199 -1.18 -0.94 18.55
CA TYR A 199 -2.62 -0.82 18.26
C TYR A 199 -3.44 -0.32 19.46
N GLY A 200 -2.78 -0.17 20.62
CA GLY A 200 -3.31 0.47 21.82
C GLY A 200 -3.22 2.00 21.78
N ARG A 201 -2.60 2.61 22.81
CA ARG A 201 -2.40 4.08 22.89
C ARG A 201 -1.58 4.66 21.73
N CYS A 202 -0.66 3.88 21.18
CA CYS A 202 0.23 4.33 20.10
C CYS A 202 -0.42 4.28 18.69
N LEU A 203 -1.69 3.89 18.55
CA LEU A 203 -2.30 3.65 17.23
C LEU A 203 -2.21 4.87 16.28
N GLY A 204 -1.41 4.70 15.23
CA GLY A 204 -1.20 5.67 14.16
C GLY A 204 -0.32 6.86 14.54
N PHE A 205 0.50 6.76 15.60
CA PHE A 205 1.38 7.86 16.06
C PHE A 205 2.32 8.38 14.96
N GLN A 206 2.68 7.53 14.00
CA GLN A 206 3.57 7.79 12.88
C GLN A 206 2.91 8.55 11.72
N PHE A 207 1.58 8.53 11.62
CA PHE A 207 0.85 9.19 10.54
C PHE A 207 0.40 10.60 10.94
N THR A 208 -0.02 11.39 9.94
CA THR A 208 -0.63 12.71 10.15
C THR A 208 -1.80 12.63 11.17
N PRO A 209 -1.90 13.57 12.14
CA PRO A 209 -2.95 13.55 13.15
C PRO A 209 -4.38 13.49 12.58
N ALA A 210 -4.60 14.06 11.39
CA ALA A 210 -5.91 14.13 10.75
C ALA A 210 -6.54 12.76 10.44
N ILE A 211 -5.72 11.74 10.12
CA ILE A 211 -6.25 10.39 9.78
C ILE A 211 -6.36 9.46 10.98
N ARG A 212 -5.74 9.77 12.12
CA ARG A 212 -5.73 8.89 13.30
C ARG A 212 -7.12 8.52 13.81
N PRO A 213 -8.13 9.41 13.87
CA PRO A 213 -9.49 9.04 14.24
C PRO A 213 -10.09 7.99 13.31
N CYS A 214 -9.84 8.08 12.00
CA CYS A 214 -10.29 7.08 11.03
C CYS A 214 -9.60 5.73 11.25
N LEU A 215 -8.27 5.72 11.42
CA LEU A 215 -7.52 4.48 11.70
C LEU A 215 -7.96 3.83 13.01
N GLN A 216 -8.30 4.62 14.03
CA GLN A 216 -8.91 4.15 15.27
C GLN A 216 -10.30 3.53 15.03
N THR A 217 -11.16 4.18 14.25
CA THR A 217 -12.47 3.62 13.86
C THR A 217 -12.32 2.30 13.11
N ILE A 218 -11.40 2.19 12.16
CA ILE A 218 -11.11 0.96 11.41
C ILE A 218 -10.63 -0.15 12.36
N ALA A 219 -9.67 0.13 13.24
CA ALA A 219 -9.17 -0.86 14.21
C ALA A 219 -10.25 -1.33 15.20
N ILE A 220 -11.10 -0.41 15.70
CA ILE A 220 -12.23 -0.74 16.59
C ILE A 220 -13.26 -1.61 15.84
N GLY A 221 -13.61 -1.23 14.61
CA GLY A 221 -14.54 -1.99 13.75
C GLY A 221 -14.03 -3.39 13.44
N LEU A 222 -12.75 -3.51 13.09
CA LEU A 222 -12.07 -4.79 12.83
C LEU A 222 -12.10 -5.72 14.04
N VAL A 223 -11.78 -5.19 15.22
CA VAL A 223 -11.78 -5.96 16.47
C VAL A 223 -13.20 -6.39 16.85
N ALA A 224 -14.19 -5.50 16.74
CA ALA A 224 -15.59 -5.82 17.03
C ALA A 224 -16.16 -6.87 16.06
N PHE A 225 -15.89 -6.72 14.76
CA PHE A 225 -16.29 -7.67 13.73
C PHE A 225 -15.60 -9.04 13.92
N GLY A 226 -14.30 -9.05 14.23
CA GLY A 226 -13.52 -10.27 14.50
C GLY A 226 -13.99 -11.09 15.70
N GLU A 227 -14.46 -10.45 16.77
CA GLU A 227 -15.06 -11.19 17.90
C GLU A 227 -16.39 -11.85 17.55
N ASN A 228 -17.20 -11.23 16.69
CA ASN A 228 -18.50 -11.77 16.31
C ASN A 228 -18.39 -12.83 15.21
N TYR A 229 -17.45 -12.67 14.26
CA TYR A 229 -17.15 -13.67 13.23
C TYR A 229 -16.77 -15.03 13.83
N ARG A 230 -15.87 -15.05 14.83
CA ARG A 230 -15.46 -16.28 15.55
C ARG A 230 -16.55 -16.93 16.40
N ARG A 231 -17.74 -16.32 16.55
CA ARG A 231 -18.88 -16.82 17.34
C ARG A 231 -19.96 -17.50 16.49
N ASN A 232 -19.67 -17.84 15.23
CA ASN A 232 -20.55 -18.56 14.30
C ASN A 232 -21.92 -17.89 14.02
N GLN A 233 -22.02 -16.57 14.15
CA GLN A 233 -23.17 -15.81 13.63
C GLN A 233 -22.91 -15.42 12.18
N SER A 234 -22.95 -16.37 11.25
CA SER A 234 -22.75 -16.12 9.81
C SER A 234 -23.98 -15.46 9.17
N GLY A 235 -24.27 -14.20 9.51
CA GLY A 235 -25.43 -13.47 8.99
C GLY A 235 -25.30 -11.95 9.08
N ILE A 236 -26.07 -11.25 8.26
CA ILE A 236 -26.05 -9.78 8.08
C ILE A 236 -26.28 -9.01 9.41
N GLY A 237 -26.96 -9.63 10.38
CA GLY A 237 -27.14 -9.09 11.74
C GLY A 237 -25.83 -8.82 12.51
N VAL A 238 -24.70 -9.43 12.14
CA VAL A 238 -23.40 -9.18 12.78
C VAL A 238 -22.88 -7.77 12.53
N ALA A 239 -23.15 -7.16 11.38
CA ALA A 239 -22.73 -5.78 11.12
C ALA A 239 -23.38 -4.82 12.13
N ALA A 240 -24.69 -4.95 12.35
CA ALA A 240 -25.44 -4.12 13.29
C ALA A 240 -25.07 -4.40 14.76
N SER A 241 -24.88 -5.67 15.15
CA SER A 241 -24.53 -6.01 16.54
C SER A 241 -23.09 -5.64 16.92
N SER A 242 -22.16 -5.61 15.95
CA SER A 242 -20.76 -5.22 16.17
C SER A 242 -20.60 -3.75 16.60
N PHE A 243 -21.51 -2.86 16.18
CA PHE A 243 -21.50 -1.47 16.66
C PHE A 243 -21.76 -1.39 18.18
N PHE A 244 -22.54 -2.30 18.77
CA PHE A 244 -22.82 -2.30 20.20
C PHE A 244 -21.68 -2.90 21.06
N THR A 245 -20.90 -3.85 20.52
CA THR A 245 -19.71 -4.40 21.22
C THR A 245 -18.46 -3.52 21.08
N SER A 246 -18.48 -2.52 20.19
CA SER A 246 -17.35 -1.62 19.91
C SER A 246 -16.90 -0.75 21.09
N GLY A 247 -17.84 -0.35 21.97
CA GLY A 247 -17.61 0.68 23.00
C GLY A 247 -16.44 0.39 23.94
N LYS A 248 -16.24 -0.87 24.36
CA LYS A 248 -15.10 -1.26 25.22
C LYS A 248 -13.74 -1.01 24.56
N TYR A 249 -13.63 -1.12 23.23
CA TYR A 249 -12.39 -0.89 22.48
C TYR A 249 -12.14 0.58 22.14
N ALA A 250 -13.17 1.42 22.23
CA ALA A 250 -13.03 2.86 22.24
C ALA A 250 -12.56 3.37 23.62
N ILE A 251 -13.11 2.79 24.70
CA ILE A 251 -12.84 3.19 26.10
C ILE A 251 -11.47 2.71 26.60
N ASP A 252 -11.08 1.46 26.30
CA ASP A 252 -9.79 0.88 26.71
C ASP A 252 -8.87 0.61 25.51
N PRO A 253 -7.84 1.45 25.30
CA PRO A 253 -6.85 1.24 24.26
C PRO A 253 -6.02 -0.04 24.43
N GLU A 254 -5.63 -0.46 25.63
CA GLU A 254 -4.76 -1.65 25.75
C GLU A 254 -5.54 -2.92 25.46
N LEU A 255 -6.80 -2.98 25.91
CA LEU A 255 -7.72 -4.04 25.52
C LEU A 255 -7.91 -4.09 23.99
N ARG A 256 -7.98 -2.94 23.31
CA ARG A 256 -8.00 -2.88 21.85
C ARG A 256 -6.70 -3.42 21.24
N GLY A 257 -5.53 -3.03 21.76
CA GLY A 257 -4.23 -3.48 21.25
C GLY A 257 -4.07 -5.00 21.33
N VAL A 258 -4.34 -5.59 22.50
CA VAL A 258 -4.32 -7.05 22.72
C VAL A 258 -5.36 -7.76 21.85
N ALA A 259 -6.58 -7.22 21.75
CA ALA A 259 -7.62 -7.83 20.94
C ALA A 259 -7.32 -7.76 19.43
N PHE A 260 -6.71 -6.67 18.94
CA PHE A 260 -6.27 -6.51 17.55
C PHE A 260 -5.22 -7.55 17.17
N GLU A 261 -4.19 -7.73 17.99
CA GLU A 261 -3.16 -8.76 17.78
C GLU A 261 -3.78 -10.17 17.77
N ARG A 262 -4.56 -10.52 18.80
CA ARG A 262 -5.26 -11.81 18.93
C ARG A 262 -6.22 -12.12 17.76
N ILE A 263 -6.73 -11.10 17.09
CA ILE A 263 -7.63 -11.23 15.95
C ILE A 263 -6.79 -11.35 14.68
N THR A 264 -6.00 -10.33 14.32
CA THR A 264 -5.29 -10.21 13.03
C THR A 264 -4.23 -11.29 12.73
N GLN A 265 -3.65 -11.94 13.75
CA GLN A 265 -2.65 -12.98 13.53
C GLN A 265 -3.21 -14.23 12.81
N ASN A 266 -4.42 -14.68 13.19
CA ASN A 266 -4.97 -15.99 12.83
C ASN A 266 -6.40 -15.87 12.27
N LEU A 267 -6.59 -15.04 11.24
CA LEU A 267 -7.84 -14.95 10.47
C LEU A 267 -7.64 -15.50 9.06
N ASP A 268 -8.70 -16.13 8.55
CA ASP A 268 -8.78 -16.62 7.18
C ASP A 268 -9.01 -15.49 6.16
N VAL A 269 -8.93 -15.82 4.87
CA VAL A 269 -9.15 -14.85 3.78
C VAL A 269 -10.62 -14.42 3.64
N HIS A 270 -11.57 -15.26 4.03
CA HIS A 270 -13.00 -14.95 3.96
C HIS A 270 -13.40 -13.87 4.96
N PHE A 271 -12.77 -13.84 6.15
CA PHE A 271 -12.90 -12.72 7.09
C PHE A 271 -12.49 -11.40 6.45
N TRP A 272 -11.30 -11.33 5.84
CA TRP A 272 -10.79 -10.10 5.25
C TRP A 272 -11.65 -9.64 4.07
N LYS A 273 -12.07 -10.58 3.22
CA LYS A 273 -13.04 -10.35 2.15
C LYS A 273 -14.35 -9.79 2.68
N ALA A 274 -14.92 -10.39 3.73
CA ALA A 274 -16.15 -9.91 4.36
C ALA A 274 -15.96 -8.52 4.99
N PHE A 275 -14.84 -8.28 5.70
CA PHE A 275 -14.54 -7.04 6.41
C PHE A 275 -14.35 -5.86 5.44
N TRP A 276 -13.52 -6.02 4.40
CA TRP A 276 -13.31 -4.95 3.41
C TRP A 276 -14.57 -4.63 2.61
N ASN A 277 -15.40 -5.64 2.32
CA ASN A 277 -16.70 -5.46 1.67
C ASN A 277 -17.77 -4.84 2.60
N ILE A 278 -17.53 -4.62 3.90
CA ILE A 278 -18.46 -3.85 4.77
C ILE A 278 -18.65 -2.44 4.20
N THR A 279 -17.62 -1.85 3.59
CA THR A 279 -17.71 -0.53 2.94
C THR A 279 -18.73 -0.47 1.81
N GLU A 280 -19.07 -1.61 1.21
CA GLU A 280 -20.05 -1.73 0.12
C GLU A 280 -21.49 -1.99 0.63
N THR A 281 -21.71 -2.12 1.94
CA THR A 281 -23.06 -2.24 2.51
C THR A 281 -23.89 -0.98 2.21
N GLU A 282 -25.19 -1.16 1.98
CA GLU A 282 -26.09 -0.08 1.52
C GLU A 282 -26.10 1.14 2.45
N ILE A 283 -25.96 0.93 3.77
CA ILE A 283 -25.95 2.01 4.77
C ILE A 283 -24.70 2.90 4.62
N LEU A 284 -23.51 2.30 4.51
CA LEU A 284 -22.25 3.06 4.42
C LEU A 284 -22.04 3.64 3.02
N SER A 285 -22.38 2.88 1.97
CA SER A 285 -22.33 3.37 0.59
C SER A 285 -23.33 4.51 0.34
N SER A 286 -24.51 4.49 0.97
CA SER A 286 -25.45 5.61 0.92
C SER A 286 -24.86 6.89 1.54
N LEU A 287 -24.28 6.81 2.74
CA LEU A 287 -23.63 7.96 3.40
C LEU A 287 -22.45 8.51 2.58
N ALA A 288 -21.63 7.64 1.99
CA ALA A 288 -20.56 8.04 1.07
C ALA A 288 -21.12 8.70 -0.21
N SER A 289 -22.23 8.19 -0.76
CA SER A 289 -22.86 8.74 -1.97
C SER A 289 -23.41 10.16 -1.78
N MET A 290 -23.90 10.49 -0.57
CA MET A 290 -24.44 11.83 -0.25
C MET A 290 -23.39 12.95 -0.29
N THR A 291 -22.11 12.62 -0.11
CA THR A 291 -21.00 13.58 -0.10
C THR A 291 -20.12 13.49 -1.35
N SER A 292 -20.37 12.50 -2.22
CA SER A 292 -19.62 12.25 -3.44
C SER A 292 -20.04 13.18 -4.59
N THR A 293 -19.08 13.55 -5.44
CA THR A 293 -19.31 14.21 -6.73
C THR A 293 -20.44 13.52 -7.50
N GLN A 294 -21.38 14.30 -8.04
CA GLN A 294 -22.43 13.77 -8.91
C GLN A 294 -21.93 13.69 -10.37
N VAL A 295 -22.28 12.61 -11.06
CA VAL A 295 -21.85 12.32 -12.45
C VAL A 295 -23.07 11.99 -13.31
N LYS A 296 -23.05 12.36 -14.60
CA LYS A 296 -24.18 12.07 -15.51
C LYS A 296 -24.24 10.59 -15.93
N VAL A 297 -23.12 9.87 -15.88
CA VAL A 297 -23.07 8.42 -16.16
C VAL A 297 -22.38 7.70 -15.01
N ASN A 298 -23.08 6.72 -14.43
CA ASN A 298 -22.54 5.69 -13.56
C ASN A 298 -23.30 4.39 -13.89
N ARG A 299 -22.74 3.56 -14.75
CA ARG A 299 -23.38 2.35 -15.32
C ARG A 299 -22.54 1.14 -14.99
N ALA A 300 -23.08 0.18 -14.25
CA ALA A 300 -22.49 -1.15 -14.17
C ALA A 300 -22.87 -1.96 -15.42
N LEU A 301 -21.89 -2.62 -16.02
CA LEU A 301 -21.96 -3.32 -17.29
C LEU A 301 -21.52 -4.79 -17.11
N SER A 302 -22.10 -5.68 -17.89
CA SER A 302 -21.76 -7.10 -17.93
C SER A 302 -21.46 -7.50 -19.37
N VAL A 303 -20.19 -7.46 -19.77
CA VAL A 303 -19.75 -7.78 -21.14
C VAL A 303 -19.73 -9.30 -21.33
N PRO A 304 -20.40 -9.85 -22.35
CA PRO A 304 -20.44 -11.30 -22.56
C PRO A 304 -19.07 -11.87 -22.98
N PRO A 305 -18.76 -13.14 -22.66
CA PRO A 305 -17.50 -13.80 -23.00
C PRO A 305 -17.52 -14.30 -24.45
N VAL A 306 -17.40 -13.39 -25.41
CA VAL A 306 -17.43 -13.69 -26.85
C VAL A 306 -16.08 -13.29 -27.45
N PRO A 307 -15.34 -14.20 -28.11
CA PRO A 307 -14.05 -13.87 -28.69
C PRO A 307 -14.18 -12.79 -29.76
N PHE A 308 -13.16 -11.94 -29.87
CA PHE A 308 -13.16 -10.87 -30.86
C PHE A 308 -11.75 -10.53 -31.36
N ASP A 309 -11.66 -10.16 -32.64
CA ASP A 309 -10.40 -9.75 -33.24
C ASP A 309 -10.05 -8.27 -32.96
N LEU A 310 -8.75 -8.03 -32.79
CA LEU A 310 -8.10 -6.71 -32.81
C LEU A 310 -6.95 -6.70 -33.84
N PRO A 311 -6.64 -5.56 -34.48
CA PRO A 311 -5.49 -5.43 -35.37
C PRO A 311 -4.16 -5.49 -34.61
N LEU A 312 -3.14 -6.07 -35.23
CA LEU A 312 -1.78 -6.08 -34.71
C LEU A 312 -1.09 -4.73 -34.91
N VAL A 313 -0.23 -4.35 -33.96
CA VAL A 313 0.57 -3.11 -34.03
C VAL A 313 1.64 -3.18 -35.12
N ALA A 314 2.16 -4.38 -35.39
CA ALA A 314 3.21 -4.59 -36.40
C ALA A 314 2.67 -4.53 -37.84
N ASP A 315 1.42 -4.95 -38.06
CA ASP A 315 0.72 -4.88 -39.34
C ASP A 315 -0.81 -4.78 -39.07
N PRO A 316 -1.43 -3.61 -39.28
CA PRO A 316 -2.87 -3.42 -39.06
C PRO A 316 -3.79 -4.25 -39.98
N HIS A 317 -3.25 -4.87 -41.04
CA HIS A 317 -4.01 -5.80 -41.89
C HIS A 317 -4.09 -7.22 -41.30
N LEU A 318 -3.24 -7.54 -40.33
CA LEU A 318 -3.30 -8.79 -39.57
C LEU A 318 -4.02 -8.56 -38.25
N THR A 319 -4.77 -9.56 -37.81
CA THR A 319 -5.51 -9.54 -36.55
C THR A 319 -5.04 -10.63 -35.58
N VAL A 320 -5.33 -10.41 -34.30
CA VAL A 320 -5.22 -11.41 -33.24
C VAL A 320 -6.58 -11.53 -32.55
N THR A 321 -7.03 -12.76 -32.37
CA THR A 321 -8.25 -13.07 -31.64
C THR A 321 -8.01 -12.98 -30.14
N ILE A 322 -8.84 -12.19 -29.46
CA ILE A 322 -8.85 -12.05 -28.00
C ILE A 322 -9.88 -13.02 -27.44
N GLU A 323 -9.39 -14.12 -26.89
CA GLU A 323 -10.20 -15.14 -26.22
C GLU A 323 -10.80 -14.62 -24.89
N PRO A 324 -12.02 -15.05 -24.53
CA PRO A 324 -12.62 -14.70 -23.25
C PRO A 324 -11.84 -15.31 -22.07
N PRO A 325 -11.85 -14.64 -20.90
CA PRO A 325 -11.18 -15.12 -19.70
C PRO A 325 -11.81 -16.44 -19.24
N SER A 326 -10.99 -17.45 -19.01
CA SER A 326 -11.43 -18.84 -18.85
C SER A 326 -10.74 -19.61 -17.73
N ALA A 327 -9.64 -19.10 -17.17
CA ALA A 327 -8.94 -19.75 -16.08
C ALA A 327 -9.88 -20.04 -14.88
N HIS A 328 -9.72 -21.24 -14.32
CA HIS A 328 -10.41 -21.80 -13.14
C HIS A 328 -11.93 -22.04 -13.23
N THR A 329 -12.69 -21.17 -13.89
CA THR A 329 -14.18 -21.27 -13.92
C THR A 329 -14.78 -21.32 -15.34
N GLY A 330 -13.96 -21.32 -16.39
CA GLY A 330 -14.41 -21.26 -17.78
C GLY A 330 -14.83 -19.85 -18.23
N PRO A 331 -15.22 -19.71 -19.51
CA PRO A 331 -15.66 -18.43 -20.10
C PRO A 331 -16.81 -17.81 -19.31
N GLY A 332 -16.60 -16.59 -18.78
CA GLY A 332 -17.58 -15.88 -17.96
C GLY A 332 -17.64 -14.39 -18.27
N PRO A 333 -18.80 -13.73 -18.09
CA PRO A 333 -18.98 -12.33 -18.47
C PRO A 333 -18.14 -11.40 -17.59
N VAL A 334 -17.39 -10.50 -18.23
CA VAL A 334 -16.53 -9.53 -17.53
C VAL A 334 -17.37 -8.37 -17.02
N GLN A 335 -17.32 -8.16 -15.71
CA GLN A 335 -18.04 -7.09 -15.03
C GLN A 335 -17.19 -5.80 -15.04
N MET A 336 -17.82 -4.65 -15.23
CA MET A 336 -17.14 -3.34 -15.23
C MET A 336 -18.13 -2.20 -14.96
N ARG A 337 -17.61 -1.01 -14.66
CA ARG A 337 -18.39 0.21 -14.39
C ARG A 337 -17.88 1.36 -15.24
N LEU A 338 -18.77 1.94 -16.05
CA LEU A 338 -18.52 3.18 -16.77
C LEU A 338 -18.95 4.37 -15.92
N ILE A 339 -18.01 5.25 -15.61
CA ILE A 339 -18.22 6.51 -14.89
C ILE A 339 -17.87 7.65 -15.86
N SER A 340 -18.76 8.63 -16.01
CA SER A 340 -18.47 9.84 -16.80
C SER A 340 -19.20 11.04 -16.19
N TYR A 341 -18.44 12.07 -15.79
CA TYR A 341 -18.99 13.31 -15.25
C TYR A 341 -19.97 13.96 -16.23
N GLU A 342 -19.63 13.96 -17.52
CA GLU A 342 -20.53 14.34 -18.59
C GLU A 342 -21.08 13.13 -19.35
N LEU A 343 -22.33 13.23 -19.83
CA LEU A 343 -22.88 12.28 -20.80
C LEU A 343 -22.22 12.57 -22.15
N ARG A 344 -21.46 11.61 -22.67
CA ARG A 344 -20.82 11.69 -23.98
C ARG A 344 -21.58 10.87 -25.01
N GLU A 345 -21.41 11.21 -26.28
CA GLU A 345 -21.94 10.46 -27.42
C GLU A 345 -21.69 8.94 -27.27
N GLY A 346 -22.73 8.14 -27.54
CA GLY A 346 -22.69 6.67 -27.43
C GLY A 346 -22.98 6.08 -26.04
N GLN A 347 -22.82 6.87 -24.96
CA GLN A 347 -23.00 6.39 -23.57
C GLN A 347 -24.47 6.20 -23.14
N ASP A 348 -25.42 6.55 -24.01
CA ASP A 348 -26.87 6.31 -23.89
C ASP A 348 -27.42 5.45 -25.04
N SER A 349 -26.56 4.86 -25.87
CA SER A 349 -26.95 3.96 -26.96
C SER A 349 -27.62 2.68 -26.45
N GLU A 350 -28.61 2.17 -27.20
CA GLU A 350 -29.29 0.90 -26.87
C GLU A 350 -28.30 -0.27 -26.72
N ALA A 351 -27.21 -0.28 -27.51
CA ALA A 351 -26.15 -1.26 -27.42
C ALA A 351 -25.48 -1.25 -26.02
N LEU A 352 -25.05 -0.10 -25.51
CA LEU A 352 -24.49 -0.01 -24.15
C LEU A 352 -25.55 -0.29 -23.07
N LEU A 353 -26.79 0.18 -23.28
CA LEU A 353 -27.89 -0.05 -22.35
C LEU A 353 -28.23 -1.54 -22.21
N SER A 354 -28.12 -2.33 -23.29
CA SER A 354 -28.33 -3.79 -23.25
C SER A 354 -27.26 -4.55 -22.44
N LEU A 355 -26.07 -3.96 -22.29
CA LEU A 355 -25.00 -4.48 -21.42
C LEU A 355 -25.15 -4.03 -19.96
N SER A 356 -26.03 -3.08 -19.67
CA SER A 356 -26.19 -2.51 -18.33
C SER A 356 -26.92 -3.47 -17.38
N ARG A 357 -26.38 -3.68 -16.18
CA ARG A 357 -27.01 -4.49 -15.13
C ARG A 357 -27.77 -3.63 -14.12
N SER A 358 -28.87 -4.16 -13.58
CA SER A 358 -29.64 -3.49 -12.53
C SER A 358 -28.93 -3.63 -11.17
N GLU A 359 -28.59 -2.51 -10.53
CA GLU A 359 -27.88 -2.50 -9.23
C GLU A 359 -28.78 -2.06 -8.05
N GLY A 360 -29.98 -2.64 -7.93
CA GLY A 360 -30.78 -2.71 -6.69
C GLY A 360 -31.30 -1.42 -6.04
N GLY A 361 -30.73 -0.26 -6.35
CA GLY A 361 -31.10 1.04 -5.80
C GLY A 361 -32.33 1.66 -6.49
N PRO A 362 -32.83 2.79 -5.96
CA PRO A 362 -33.87 3.55 -6.63
C PRO A 362 -33.40 3.89 -8.05
N ILE A 363 -34.22 3.54 -9.05
CA ILE A 363 -33.95 3.85 -10.44
C ILE A 363 -33.67 5.34 -10.53
N SER A 364 -32.45 5.71 -10.95
CA SER A 364 -32.15 7.07 -11.34
C SER A 364 -32.88 7.36 -12.66
N LEU A 365 -34.18 7.57 -12.54
CA LEU A 365 -35.06 8.09 -13.57
C LEU A 365 -34.50 9.46 -13.95
N SER A 366 -33.66 9.49 -14.97
CA SER A 366 -33.28 10.72 -15.66
C SER A 366 -34.53 11.24 -16.36
N LEU A 367 -35.34 12.01 -15.62
CA LEU A 367 -36.54 12.65 -16.11
C LEU A 367 -36.20 13.50 -17.34
N GLY A 368 -36.73 13.11 -18.50
CA GLY A 368 -37.44 13.97 -19.47
C GLY A 368 -36.78 15.24 -20.03
N MET A 369 -35.58 15.62 -19.60
CA MET A 369 -34.85 16.78 -20.09
C MET A 369 -33.81 16.29 -21.08
N LYS A 370 -33.77 16.91 -22.27
CA LYS A 370 -32.75 16.63 -23.29
C LYS A 370 -31.36 16.96 -22.74
N THR A 371 -30.69 15.98 -22.13
CA THR A 371 -29.31 16.11 -21.68
C THR A 371 -28.43 16.33 -22.89
N LYS A 372 -27.88 17.54 -23.02
CA LYS A 372 -26.90 17.86 -24.06
C LYS A 372 -25.73 16.89 -23.92
N GLN A 373 -25.57 16.02 -24.93
CA GLN A 373 -24.41 15.15 -25.06
C GLN A 373 -23.17 16.01 -25.35
N SER A 374 -22.06 15.64 -24.73
CA SER A 374 -20.72 16.15 -25.04
C SER A 374 -20.06 15.27 -26.10
N PRO A 375 -19.12 15.78 -26.91
CA PRO A 375 -18.40 14.97 -27.89
C PRO A 375 -17.60 13.85 -27.21
N PRO A 376 -17.17 12.79 -27.94
CA PRO A 376 -16.26 11.79 -27.42
C PRO A 376 -14.96 12.42 -26.87
N SER A 377 -14.46 11.87 -25.76
CA SER A 377 -13.16 12.25 -25.21
C SER A 377 -12.01 11.70 -26.07
N ARG A 378 -10.89 12.44 -26.19
CA ARG A 378 -9.66 11.89 -26.79
C ARG A 378 -8.98 10.82 -25.91
N TRP A 379 -9.32 10.83 -24.62
CA TRP A 379 -8.74 9.99 -23.58
C TRP A 379 -9.79 9.11 -22.91
N LEU A 380 -9.45 7.83 -22.70
CA LEU A 380 -10.11 6.94 -21.75
C LEU A 380 -9.16 6.66 -20.58
N LEU A 381 -9.68 6.65 -19.35
CA LEU A 381 -8.98 6.08 -18.21
C LEU A 381 -9.56 4.68 -17.92
N VAL A 382 -8.77 3.62 -18.07
CA VAL A 382 -9.18 2.28 -17.63
C VAL A 382 -8.63 2.07 -16.22
N HIS A 383 -9.51 1.70 -15.31
CA HIS A 383 -9.22 1.58 -13.88
C HIS A 383 -9.26 0.13 -13.39
N TYR A 384 -8.26 -0.28 -12.62
CA TYR A 384 -8.27 -1.54 -11.87
C TYR A 384 -8.16 -1.24 -10.37
N HIS A 385 -9.06 -1.80 -9.58
CA HIS A 385 -9.19 -1.47 -8.15
C HIS A 385 -8.22 -2.25 -7.24
N GLY A 386 -7.93 -1.68 -6.06
CA GLY A 386 -7.27 -2.35 -4.94
C GLY A 386 -8.11 -3.47 -4.30
N GLY A 387 -7.69 -3.94 -3.12
CA GLY A 387 -8.37 -5.04 -2.41
C GLY A 387 -7.65 -6.39 -2.43
N GLY A 388 -6.32 -6.38 -2.64
CA GLY A 388 -5.46 -7.56 -2.46
C GLY A 388 -5.78 -8.77 -3.35
N PHE A 389 -6.40 -8.54 -4.52
CA PHE A 389 -6.96 -9.55 -5.43
C PHE A 389 -8.10 -10.42 -4.85
N VAL A 390 -8.60 -10.13 -3.64
CA VAL A 390 -9.55 -10.99 -2.91
C VAL A 390 -10.87 -10.30 -2.55
N ALA A 391 -10.91 -8.97 -2.57
CA ALA A 391 -12.05 -8.17 -2.11
C ALA A 391 -12.24 -6.90 -2.94
N GLN A 392 -13.29 -6.14 -2.60
CA GLN A 392 -13.68 -4.86 -3.21
C GLN A 392 -14.11 -4.95 -4.68
N THR A 393 -14.67 -3.85 -5.17
CA THR A 393 -15.15 -3.64 -6.54
C THR A 393 -14.93 -2.18 -6.97
N SER A 394 -15.25 -1.86 -8.21
CA SER A 394 -15.43 -0.49 -8.71
C SER A 394 -16.33 0.38 -7.83
N LYS A 395 -17.31 -0.21 -7.12
CA LYS A 395 -18.28 0.53 -6.31
C LYS A 395 -17.66 1.11 -5.04
N SER A 396 -16.73 0.42 -4.40
CA SER A 396 -15.99 0.97 -3.24
C SER A 396 -14.97 2.06 -3.63
N HIS A 397 -14.52 2.08 -4.88
CA HIS A 397 -13.56 3.07 -5.41
C HIS A 397 -14.26 4.26 -6.11
N GLU A 398 -15.56 4.11 -6.41
CA GLU A 398 -16.44 5.13 -6.99
C GLU A 398 -16.28 6.55 -6.41
N PRO A 399 -16.14 6.78 -5.08
CA PRO A 399 -16.10 8.13 -4.51
C PRO A 399 -14.95 9.01 -5.01
N TYR A 400 -13.77 8.45 -5.27
CA TYR A 400 -12.64 9.22 -5.85
C TYR A 400 -12.67 9.18 -7.37
N LEU A 401 -13.11 8.08 -7.99
CA LEU A 401 -13.22 7.97 -9.46
C LEU A 401 -14.20 9.00 -10.04
N LYS A 402 -15.30 9.32 -9.35
CA LYS A 402 -16.19 10.41 -9.77
C LYS A 402 -15.52 11.77 -9.74
N SER A 403 -14.69 12.06 -8.72
CA SER A 403 -13.85 13.28 -8.70
C SER A 403 -12.89 13.28 -9.88
N TRP A 404 -12.15 12.19 -10.10
CA TRP A 404 -11.19 12.09 -11.20
C TRP A 404 -11.85 12.28 -12.58
N SER A 405 -13.05 11.74 -12.80
CA SER A 405 -13.79 11.94 -14.06
C SER A 405 -14.19 13.40 -14.27
N GLN A 406 -14.51 14.13 -13.18
CA GLN A 406 -14.75 15.57 -13.21
C GLN A 406 -13.46 16.37 -13.44
N ASP A 407 -12.42 16.09 -12.65
CA ASP A 407 -11.15 16.83 -12.60
C ASP A 407 -10.30 16.66 -13.86
N LEU A 408 -10.39 15.49 -14.52
CA LEU A 408 -9.73 15.18 -15.78
C LEU A 408 -10.63 15.42 -17.00
N GLY A 409 -11.96 15.47 -16.79
CA GLY A 409 -12.93 15.58 -17.87
C GLY A 409 -13.04 14.33 -18.76
N VAL A 410 -12.61 13.15 -18.31
CA VAL A 410 -12.58 11.90 -19.11
C VAL A 410 -13.60 10.86 -18.63
N PRO A 411 -14.11 9.99 -19.53
CA PRO A 411 -14.77 8.76 -19.11
C PRO A 411 -13.75 7.83 -18.43
N ILE A 412 -14.23 7.08 -17.42
CA ILE A 412 -13.47 6.08 -16.69
C ILE A 412 -14.19 4.73 -16.82
N LEU A 413 -13.46 3.70 -17.21
CA LEU A 413 -13.94 2.31 -17.22
C LEU A 413 -13.23 1.53 -16.10
N SER A 414 -13.89 1.31 -14.97
CA SER A 414 -13.36 0.50 -13.87
C SER A 414 -13.75 -0.96 -14.04
N VAL A 415 -12.80 -1.90 -14.04
CA VAL A 415 -13.09 -3.33 -14.22
C VAL A 415 -13.30 -4.01 -12.86
N ASP A 416 -14.39 -4.77 -12.74
CA ASP A 416 -14.71 -5.62 -11.59
C ASP A 416 -14.18 -7.04 -11.89
N TYR A 417 -12.86 -7.21 -11.75
CA TYR A 417 -12.17 -8.46 -12.10
C TYR A 417 -12.51 -9.60 -11.11
N SER A 418 -12.37 -10.86 -11.54
CA SER A 418 -12.68 -12.00 -10.67
C SER A 418 -11.70 -12.11 -9.51
N LEU A 419 -12.23 -12.36 -8.32
CA LEU A 419 -11.48 -12.34 -7.06
C LEU A 419 -11.07 -13.74 -6.60
N ALA A 420 -9.90 -13.82 -5.97
CA ALA A 420 -9.45 -14.98 -5.22
C ALA A 420 -10.16 -15.10 -3.84
N PRO A 421 -10.20 -16.29 -3.21
CA PRO A 421 -9.68 -17.58 -3.67
C PRO A 421 -10.54 -18.29 -4.71
N GLU A 422 -11.72 -17.78 -5.08
CA GLU A 422 -12.64 -18.43 -6.01
C GLU A 422 -12.12 -18.41 -7.47
N ALA A 423 -11.39 -17.36 -7.84
CA ALA A 423 -10.72 -17.18 -9.12
C ALA A 423 -9.25 -16.74 -8.93
N PRO A 424 -8.33 -17.67 -8.61
CA PRO A 424 -6.92 -17.34 -8.41
C PRO A 424 -6.22 -16.94 -9.72
N PHE A 425 -4.94 -16.56 -9.62
CA PHE A 425 -4.09 -16.26 -10.77
C PHE A 425 -4.14 -17.38 -11.82
N PRO A 426 -4.24 -17.09 -13.14
CA PRO A 426 -4.15 -15.76 -13.76
C PRO A 426 -5.51 -15.06 -13.99
N ARG A 427 -6.64 -15.52 -13.44
CA ARG A 427 -7.97 -15.12 -13.90
C ARG A 427 -8.23 -13.60 -13.88
N ALA A 428 -7.89 -12.91 -12.79
CA ALA A 428 -8.02 -11.45 -12.72
C ALA A 428 -7.28 -10.71 -13.87
N LEU A 429 -6.09 -11.19 -14.27
CA LEU A 429 -5.33 -10.63 -15.38
C LEU A 429 -5.98 -10.93 -16.74
N GLU A 430 -6.62 -12.10 -16.90
CA GLU A 430 -7.42 -12.39 -18.10
C GLU A 430 -8.61 -11.43 -18.22
N ASP A 431 -9.37 -11.22 -17.13
CA ASP A 431 -10.52 -10.31 -17.11
C ASP A 431 -10.08 -8.86 -17.42
N CYS A 432 -9.01 -8.38 -16.79
CA CYS A 432 -8.45 -7.03 -17.03
C CYS A 432 -7.97 -6.84 -18.47
N PHE A 433 -7.26 -7.82 -19.04
CA PHE A 433 -6.76 -7.77 -20.42
C PHE A 433 -7.89 -7.84 -21.46
N TYR A 434 -8.88 -8.72 -21.24
CA TYR A 434 -10.06 -8.81 -22.09
C TYR A 434 -10.88 -7.51 -22.06
N ALA A 435 -11.12 -6.95 -20.87
CA ALA A 435 -11.82 -5.66 -20.72
C ALA A 435 -11.08 -4.50 -21.41
N TYR A 436 -9.75 -4.45 -21.30
CA TYR A 436 -8.92 -3.46 -21.99
C TYR A 436 -9.05 -3.57 -23.51
N CYS A 437 -8.90 -4.78 -24.06
CA CYS A 437 -9.07 -5.06 -25.48
C CYS A 437 -10.50 -4.74 -25.97
N TRP A 438 -11.51 -5.05 -25.16
CA TRP A 438 -12.91 -4.77 -25.46
C TRP A 438 -13.19 -3.26 -25.48
N ALA A 439 -12.58 -2.50 -24.57
CA ALA A 439 -12.70 -1.03 -24.51
C ALA A 439 -12.07 -0.34 -25.74
N ILE A 440 -10.97 -0.88 -26.28
CA ILE A 440 -10.39 -0.43 -27.56
C ILE A 440 -11.38 -0.70 -28.70
N LYS A 441 -11.87 -1.93 -28.83
CA LYS A 441 -12.79 -2.31 -29.93
C LYS A 441 -14.11 -1.52 -29.89
N ASN A 442 -14.64 -1.27 -28.70
CA ASN A 442 -15.98 -0.68 -28.51
C ASN A 442 -15.90 0.78 -28.05
N HIS A 443 -14.86 1.52 -28.46
CA HIS A 443 -14.58 2.87 -27.98
C HIS A 443 -15.78 3.84 -28.13
N HIS A 444 -16.53 3.69 -29.24
CA HIS A 444 -17.73 4.45 -29.55
C HIS A 444 -18.86 4.28 -28.51
N LEU A 445 -18.96 3.14 -27.81
CA LEU A 445 -19.94 2.94 -26.73
C LEU A 445 -19.53 3.65 -25.43
N LEU A 446 -18.22 3.84 -25.22
CA LEU A 446 -17.66 4.35 -23.97
C LEU A 446 -17.48 5.87 -23.97
N GLY A 447 -17.83 6.55 -25.07
CA GLY A 447 -17.74 8.01 -25.18
C GLY A 447 -16.31 8.53 -25.38
N TRP A 448 -15.46 7.79 -26.10
CA TRP A 448 -14.12 8.23 -26.47
C TRP A 448 -13.76 7.88 -27.93
N THR A 449 -12.78 8.62 -28.48
CA THR A 449 -12.39 8.53 -29.90
C THR A 449 -11.56 7.29 -30.24
N GLY A 450 -11.08 6.54 -29.25
CA GLY A 450 -10.09 5.48 -29.45
C GLY A 450 -8.64 6.01 -29.55
N GLU A 451 -8.42 7.33 -29.48
CA GLU A 451 -7.09 7.93 -29.71
C GLU A 451 -6.06 7.61 -28.64
N ASN A 452 -6.35 7.78 -27.35
CA ASN A 452 -5.39 7.56 -26.27
C ASN A 452 -6.04 6.95 -25.02
N VAL A 453 -5.31 6.06 -24.33
CA VAL A 453 -5.79 5.37 -23.13
C VAL A 453 -4.71 5.34 -22.04
N CYS A 454 -5.07 5.75 -20.84
CA CYS A 454 -4.23 5.62 -19.65
C CYS A 454 -4.77 4.46 -18.81
N LEU A 455 -3.89 3.61 -18.27
CA LEU A 455 -4.26 2.71 -17.18
C LEU A 455 -3.99 3.39 -15.85
N ALA A 456 -4.91 3.26 -14.90
CA ALA A 456 -4.66 3.65 -13.52
C ALA A 456 -5.18 2.58 -12.55
N GLY A 457 -4.51 2.42 -11.42
CA GLY A 457 -4.94 1.46 -10.42
C GLY A 457 -4.12 1.55 -9.15
N ASP A 458 -4.66 1.00 -8.08
CA ASP A 458 -4.09 1.11 -6.75
C ASP A 458 -3.86 -0.28 -6.13
N SER A 459 -2.77 -0.44 -5.35
CA SER A 459 -2.42 -1.72 -4.72
C SER A 459 -2.36 -2.88 -5.74
N ALA A 460 -3.22 -3.90 -5.59
CA ALA A 460 -3.42 -5.00 -6.54
C ALA A 460 -3.80 -4.53 -7.96
N GLY A 461 -4.62 -3.48 -8.08
CA GLY A 461 -4.97 -2.87 -9.37
C GLY A 461 -3.79 -2.22 -10.07
N GLY A 462 -2.84 -1.66 -9.31
CA GLY A 462 -1.59 -1.12 -9.85
C GLY A 462 -0.68 -2.19 -10.44
N ASN A 463 -0.67 -3.41 -9.87
CA ASN A 463 -0.05 -4.59 -10.48
C ASN A 463 -0.73 -4.96 -11.80
N LEU A 464 -2.07 -5.05 -11.80
CA LEU A 464 -2.87 -5.38 -12.99
C LEU A 464 -2.64 -4.38 -14.15
N CYS A 465 -2.39 -3.10 -13.87
CA CYS A 465 -2.06 -2.13 -14.92
C CYS A 465 -0.76 -2.49 -15.65
N ILE A 466 0.27 -2.87 -14.89
CA ILE A 466 1.59 -3.25 -15.42
C ILE A 466 1.48 -4.57 -16.18
N THR A 467 0.84 -5.58 -15.59
CA THR A 467 0.75 -6.93 -16.16
C THR A 467 -0.19 -7.01 -17.36
N THR A 468 -1.27 -6.24 -17.39
CA THR A 468 -2.10 -6.06 -18.61
C THR A 468 -1.30 -5.40 -19.73
N SER A 469 -0.43 -4.43 -19.44
CA SER A 469 0.42 -3.79 -20.46
C SER A 469 1.48 -4.75 -21.01
N MET A 470 2.10 -5.56 -20.14
CA MET A 470 2.99 -6.66 -20.57
C MET A 470 2.26 -7.69 -21.44
N ARG A 471 0.99 -7.99 -21.14
CA ARG A 471 0.16 -8.92 -21.92
C ARG A 471 -0.29 -8.32 -23.26
N ALA A 472 -0.56 -7.01 -23.31
CA ALA A 472 -0.80 -6.30 -24.55
C ALA A 472 0.42 -6.36 -25.48
N ALA A 473 1.62 -6.12 -24.94
CA ALA A 473 2.88 -6.28 -25.67
C ALA A 473 3.06 -7.71 -26.23
N SER A 474 2.81 -8.74 -25.43
CA SER A 474 3.01 -10.14 -25.84
C SER A 474 1.98 -10.64 -26.85
N HIS A 475 0.75 -10.11 -26.84
CA HIS A 475 -0.27 -10.35 -27.87
C HIS A 475 -0.08 -9.49 -29.13
N GLY A 476 0.87 -8.54 -29.15
CA GLY A 476 1.09 -7.64 -30.28
C GLY A 476 -0.06 -6.63 -30.52
N VAL A 477 -0.97 -6.47 -29.56
CA VAL A 477 -2.02 -5.44 -29.58
C VAL A 477 -1.49 -4.12 -29.05
N ARG A 478 -2.24 -3.05 -29.32
CA ARG A 478 -1.91 -1.71 -28.82
C ARG A 478 -1.75 -1.73 -27.29
N MET A 479 -0.59 -1.28 -26.82
CA MET A 479 -0.36 -0.94 -25.42
C MET A 479 -1.01 0.41 -25.05
N PRO A 480 -1.29 0.66 -23.76
CA PRO A 480 -1.79 1.95 -23.30
C PRO A 480 -0.70 3.02 -23.44
N ASP A 481 -1.08 4.29 -23.40
CA ASP A 481 -0.18 5.42 -23.64
C ASP A 481 0.55 5.87 -22.36
N GLY A 482 0.10 5.41 -21.20
CA GLY A 482 0.74 5.61 -19.90
C GLY A 482 0.09 4.77 -18.81
N ILE A 483 0.82 4.56 -17.71
CA ILE A 483 0.36 3.85 -16.50
C ILE A 483 0.53 4.77 -15.28
N VAL A 484 -0.49 4.87 -14.44
CA VAL A 484 -0.40 5.54 -13.12
C VAL A 484 -0.78 4.55 -12.03
N ALA A 485 0.21 4.06 -11.29
CA ALA A 485 0.04 3.01 -10.29
C ALA A 485 0.31 3.55 -8.87
N ALA A 486 -0.72 3.55 -8.03
CA ALA A 486 -0.65 4.01 -6.63
C ALA A 486 -0.33 2.84 -5.69
N TYR A 487 0.68 3.01 -4.84
CA TYR A 487 1.20 2.02 -3.88
C TYR A 487 1.12 0.55 -4.38
N PRO A 488 1.65 0.26 -5.60
CA PRO A 488 1.33 -0.97 -6.31
C PRO A 488 1.98 -2.23 -5.72
N ALA A 489 1.28 -3.35 -5.85
CA ALA A 489 1.74 -4.64 -5.36
C ALA A 489 2.69 -5.35 -6.34
N ILE A 490 3.91 -4.82 -6.53
CA ILE A 490 4.84 -5.22 -7.62
C ILE A 490 5.64 -6.50 -7.27
N LEU A 491 5.94 -6.76 -5.99
CA LEU A 491 6.57 -8.01 -5.56
C LEU A 491 5.63 -8.79 -4.64
N LEU A 492 5.00 -9.82 -5.20
CA LEU A 492 4.09 -10.70 -4.47
C LEU A 492 4.83 -11.82 -3.74
N THR A 493 6.05 -11.56 -3.24
CA THR A 493 6.77 -12.47 -2.34
C THR A 493 6.72 -11.94 -0.90
N ALA A 494 7.11 -12.80 0.05
CA ALA A 494 7.40 -12.40 1.42
C ALA A 494 8.93 -12.34 1.66
N TYR A 495 9.66 -11.71 0.74
CA TYR A 495 11.07 -11.40 0.95
C TYR A 495 11.23 -10.39 2.08
N ALA A 496 12.26 -10.57 2.90
CA ALA A 496 12.65 -9.57 3.87
C ALA A 496 13.05 -8.28 3.14
N SER A 497 12.56 -7.15 3.61
CA SER A 497 13.02 -5.81 3.21
C SER A 497 12.83 -4.84 4.37
N PRO A 498 13.53 -3.70 4.38
CA PRO A 498 13.34 -2.62 5.34
C PRO A 498 11.89 -2.12 5.44
N SER A 499 11.17 -1.95 4.31
CA SER A 499 9.76 -1.54 4.33
C SER A 499 8.84 -2.64 4.85
N ARG A 500 9.14 -3.92 4.60
CA ARG A 500 8.34 -5.04 5.14
C ARG A 500 8.41 -5.15 6.67
N LEU A 501 9.38 -4.53 7.36
CA LEU A 501 9.36 -4.38 8.83
C LEU A 501 8.24 -3.46 9.33
N LEU A 502 7.75 -2.52 8.50
CA LEU A 502 6.66 -1.59 8.86
C LEU A 502 5.32 -2.31 9.12
N THR A 503 5.13 -3.52 8.58
CA THR A 503 3.89 -4.31 8.77
C THR A 503 3.59 -4.63 10.23
N LEU A 504 4.58 -4.54 11.13
CA LEU A 504 4.38 -4.78 12.57
C LEU A 504 3.38 -3.76 13.17
N PHE A 505 3.35 -2.54 12.61
CA PHE A 505 2.57 -1.40 13.09
C PHE A 505 1.70 -0.75 11.99
N ASP A 506 1.49 -1.42 10.86
CA ASP A 506 0.57 -0.99 9.81
C ASP A 506 -0.87 -1.49 10.11
N PRO A 507 -1.85 -0.59 10.32
CA PRO A 507 -3.22 -0.96 10.67
C PRO A 507 -4.05 -1.50 9.50
N LEU A 508 -3.56 -1.45 8.26
CA LEU A 508 -4.25 -1.86 7.05
C LEU A 508 -3.60 -3.08 6.39
N LEU A 509 -2.27 -3.16 6.40
CA LEU A 509 -1.47 -4.27 5.86
C LEU A 509 -0.54 -4.97 6.88
N PRO A 510 -1.06 -5.59 7.95
CA PRO A 510 -0.28 -6.57 8.71
C PRO A 510 0.23 -7.71 7.81
N LEU A 511 1.45 -8.22 8.05
CA LEU A 511 2.08 -9.23 7.20
C LEU A 511 1.24 -10.52 7.06
N SER A 512 0.45 -10.87 8.08
CA SER A 512 -0.49 -12.00 8.03
C SER A 512 -1.54 -11.82 6.93
N VAL A 513 -2.07 -10.60 6.76
CA VAL A 513 -3.04 -10.25 5.72
C VAL A 513 -2.42 -10.36 4.34
N LEU A 514 -1.23 -9.77 4.15
CA LEU A 514 -0.46 -9.86 2.91
C LEU A 514 -0.19 -11.32 2.53
N SER A 515 0.25 -12.15 3.49
CA SER A 515 0.51 -13.58 3.27
C SER A 515 -0.76 -14.38 2.91
N ARG A 516 -1.92 -14.03 3.47
CA ARG A 516 -3.20 -14.71 3.17
C ARG A 516 -3.76 -14.29 1.80
N CYS A 517 -3.70 -13.01 1.45
CA CYS A 517 -4.06 -12.51 0.12
C CYS A 517 -3.17 -13.14 -0.96
N LEU A 518 -1.86 -13.19 -0.71
CA LEU A 518 -0.89 -13.89 -1.56
C LEU A 518 -1.25 -15.37 -1.75
N SER A 519 -1.49 -16.10 -0.65
CA SER A 519 -1.82 -17.53 -0.73
C SER A 519 -3.12 -17.80 -1.48
N ALA A 520 -4.13 -16.92 -1.33
CA ALA A 520 -5.38 -17.01 -2.06
C ALA A 520 -5.17 -16.73 -3.55
N TYR A 521 -4.47 -15.66 -3.91
CA TYR A 521 -4.22 -15.30 -5.31
C TYR A 521 -3.29 -16.30 -6.01
N ALA A 522 -2.32 -16.88 -5.30
CA ALA A 522 -1.48 -17.99 -5.78
C ALA A 522 -2.22 -19.32 -5.96
N GLY A 523 -3.48 -19.42 -5.49
CA GLY A 523 -4.25 -20.68 -5.50
C GLY A 523 -3.75 -21.74 -4.51
N THR A 524 -2.95 -21.37 -3.50
CA THR A 524 -2.37 -22.33 -2.53
C THR A 524 -3.25 -22.55 -1.29
N THR A 525 -4.38 -21.85 -1.17
CA THR A 525 -5.39 -22.09 -0.13
C THR A 525 -6.24 -23.32 -0.47
N GLN A 526 -6.29 -24.32 0.42
CA GLN A 526 -7.29 -25.38 0.29
C GLN A 526 -8.68 -24.81 0.56
N VAL A 527 -9.56 -24.88 -0.44
CA VAL A 527 -10.97 -24.52 -0.32
C VAL A 527 -11.76 -25.76 0.12
N GLU A 528 -12.21 -25.79 1.38
CA GLU A 528 -13.22 -26.76 1.78
C GLU A 528 -14.52 -26.50 0.99
N LYS A 529 -14.98 -27.50 0.23
CA LYS A 529 -16.20 -27.40 -0.58
C LYS A 529 -17.47 -27.43 0.30
N VAL A 530 -17.76 -26.34 1.00
CA VAL A 530 -19.06 -26.14 1.66
C VAL A 530 -20.12 -25.85 0.58
N SER A 531 -21.18 -26.66 0.51
CA SER A 531 -22.13 -26.58 -0.60
C SER A 531 -23.03 -25.35 -0.50
N THR A 532 -22.92 -24.47 -1.50
CA THR A 532 -23.57 -23.14 -1.55
C THR A 532 -25.09 -23.17 -1.81
N LEU A 533 -25.69 -24.34 -2.01
CA LEU A 533 -27.08 -24.50 -2.45
C LEU A 533 -28.11 -24.60 -1.30
N SER A 534 -27.69 -24.72 -0.04
CA SER A 534 -28.60 -24.86 1.11
C SER A 534 -28.95 -23.55 1.82
N MET A 535 -28.22 -22.46 1.55
CA MET A 535 -28.11 -21.30 2.44
C MET A 535 -29.03 -20.11 2.09
N VAL A 536 -29.64 -20.08 0.90
CA VAL A 536 -30.33 -18.86 0.38
C VAL A 536 -31.87 -18.89 0.54
N ARG A 537 -32.47 -19.98 1.04
CA ARG A 537 -33.93 -20.18 1.02
C ARG A 537 -34.68 -20.17 2.36
N ARG A 538 -34.02 -19.92 3.51
CA ARG A 538 -34.68 -19.99 4.84
C ARG A 538 -34.85 -18.66 5.59
N ASP A 539 -34.04 -17.64 5.35
CA ASP A 539 -33.98 -16.48 6.25
C ASP A 539 -35.03 -15.39 6.04
N THR A 540 -35.68 -15.32 4.88
CA THR A 540 -36.64 -14.23 4.58
C THR A 540 -37.96 -14.32 5.39
N ALA A 541 -38.33 -15.51 5.88
CA ALA A 541 -39.61 -15.73 6.56
C ALA A 541 -39.58 -15.48 8.08
N LEU A 542 -38.42 -15.62 8.73
CA LEU A 542 -38.25 -15.38 10.17
C LEU A 542 -38.07 -13.89 10.49
N LEU A 543 -37.40 -13.16 9.58
CA LEU A 543 -37.04 -11.75 9.71
C LEU A 543 -38.24 -10.82 9.98
N LEU A 544 -39.43 -11.15 9.46
CA LEU A 544 -40.66 -10.38 9.66
C LEU A 544 -41.40 -10.67 10.98
N ARG A 545 -41.05 -11.75 11.70
CA ARG A 545 -41.74 -12.13 12.94
C ARG A 545 -41.10 -11.51 14.16
N ASP A 546 -39.77 -11.54 14.24
CA ASP A 546 -39.04 -11.13 15.45
C ASP A 546 -38.97 -9.61 15.63
N PHE A 547 -39.08 -8.83 14.53
CA PHE A 547 -39.10 -7.37 14.58
C PHE A 547 -40.32 -6.78 15.34
N LYS A 548 -41.42 -7.53 15.46
CA LYS A 548 -42.61 -7.09 16.20
C LYS A 548 -42.58 -7.41 17.70
N GLN A 549 -41.72 -8.31 18.16
CA GLN A 549 -41.72 -8.79 19.55
C GLN A 549 -40.66 -8.10 20.44
N GLY A 550 -39.61 -7.50 19.85
CA GLY A 550 -38.46 -6.99 20.61
C GLY A 550 -38.60 -5.59 21.22
N ALA A 551 -39.64 -4.82 20.88
CA ALA A 551 -39.70 -3.38 21.20
C ALA A 551 -40.20 -3.02 22.62
N SER A 552 -40.83 -3.95 23.35
CA SER A 552 -41.59 -3.62 24.57
C SER A 552 -40.90 -3.94 25.91
N ASN A 553 -39.86 -4.79 25.94
CA ASN A 553 -39.21 -5.20 27.20
C ASN A 553 -37.98 -4.35 27.60
N TRP A 554 -37.54 -3.41 26.75
CA TRP A 554 -36.29 -2.67 26.94
C TRP A 554 -36.39 -1.54 27.98
N ILE A 555 -37.54 -0.86 28.08
CA ILE A 555 -37.70 0.36 28.89
C ILE A 555 -37.56 0.12 30.40
N HIS A 556 -37.82 -1.10 30.89
CA HIS A 556 -37.68 -1.43 32.31
C HIS A 556 -36.25 -1.82 32.74
N SER A 557 -35.35 -2.18 31.81
CA SER A 557 -33.98 -2.61 32.15
C SER A 557 -32.99 -1.45 32.33
N LEU A 558 -33.41 -0.21 32.05
CA LEU A 558 -32.56 0.98 32.02
C LEU A 558 -32.70 1.88 33.27
N LEU A 559 -33.49 1.44 34.26
CA LEU A 559 -33.90 2.25 35.42
C LEU A 559 -33.59 1.63 36.79
N ASP A 560 -32.71 0.62 36.86
CA ASP A 560 -32.26 0.03 38.14
C ASP A 560 -30.78 0.37 38.43
N PRO A 561 -30.48 1.29 39.36
CA PRO A 561 -29.11 1.75 39.62
C PRO A 561 -28.22 0.73 40.38
N ASN A 562 -28.78 -0.35 40.93
CA ASN A 562 -28.11 -1.18 41.92
C ASN A 562 -27.49 -2.47 41.35
N ARG A 563 -26.48 -2.35 40.49
CA ARG A 563 -25.58 -3.47 40.15
C ARG A 563 -24.13 -3.08 39.85
N ALA A 564 -23.56 -2.23 40.72
CA ALA A 564 -22.15 -1.80 40.68
C ALA A 564 -21.40 -2.13 41.99
N ALA A 565 -21.46 -3.39 42.44
CA ALA A 565 -20.61 -3.93 43.51
C ALA A 565 -20.46 -5.45 43.38
N ALA A 566 -19.34 -5.98 43.89
CA ALA A 566 -18.96 -7.40 43.93
C ALA A 566 -18.57 -8.08 42.59
N THR A 567 -17.30 -7.93 42.20
CA THR A 567 -16.37 -9.07 41.95
C THR A 567 -14.95 -8.55 41.66
N ALA A 568 -14.25 -8.16 42.73
CA ALA A 568 -12.80 -8.07 42.71
C ALA A 568 -12.25 -9.33 43.38
N SER A 569 -11.54 -10.18 42.64
CA SER A 569 -10.75 -11.28 43.20
C SER A 569 -9.32 -11.24 42.67
N THR A 570 -8.37 -11.41 43.57
CA THR A 570 -6.94 -11.23 43.36
C THR A 570 -6.30 -12.51 42.87
N GLY A 571 -5.86 -12.53 41.61
CA GLY A 571 -4.98 -13.58 41.08
C GLY A 571 -3.54 -13.36 41.56
N ARG A 572 -3.01 -14.24 42.41
CA ARG A 572 -1.58 -14.24 42.77
C ARG A 572 -0.77 -14.85 41.62
N TYR A 573 0.35 -14.20 41.26
CA TYR A 573 1.37 -14.82 40.44
C TYR A 573 2.05 -15.96 41.20
N THR A 574 2.15 -17.13 40.58
CA THR A 574 3.04 -18.22 41.00
C THR A 574 3.97 -18.55 39.84
N SER A 575 5.26 -18.27 40.04
CA SER A 575 6.32 -18.68 39.11
C SER A 575 6.42 -20.19 39.03
N VAL A 576 6.34 -20.76 37.82
CA VAL A 576 6.63 -22.17 37.57
C VAL A 576 8.02 -22.25 36.94
N SER A 577 8.97 -22.84 37.67
CA SER A 577 10.29 -23.16 37.14
C SER A 577 10.19 -24.27 36.07
N PRO A 578 11.03 -24.25 35.02
CA PRO A 578 11.06 -25.34 34.05
C PRO A 578 11.64 -26.63 34.68
N PRO A 579 11.29 -27.82 34.16
CA PRO A 579 11.87 -29.09 34.62
C PRO A 579 13.31 -29.24 34.14
N GLU A 580 14.17 -29.80 34.98
CA GLU A 580 15.54 -30.19 34.63
C GLU A 580 15.57 -31.59 33.98
N GLY A 581 16.47 -31.78 33.01
CA GLY A 581 16.91 -33.10 32.56
C GLY A 581 16.53 -33.51 31.12
N GLU A 582 17.42 -33.26 30.16
CA GLU A 582 18.23 -34.31 29.50
C GLU A 582 19.24 -33.68 28.52
N ASP A 583 20.47 -34.20 28.48
CA ASP A 583 21.57 -33.63 27.69
C ASP A 583 21.38 -33.82 26.17
N GLY A 584 20.78 -32.82 25.53
CA GLY A 584 20.72 -32.69 24.07
C GLY A 584 21.61 -31.56 23.57
N VAL A 585 22.47 -31.84 22.58
CA VAL A 585 23.38 -30.85 21.98
C VAL A 585 22.62 -29.62 21.49
N VAL A 586 22.78 -28.51 22.20
CA VAL A 586 22.24 -27.21 21.79
C VAL A 586 23.01 -26.74 20.57
N LEU A 587 22.42 -26.90 19.39
CA LEU A 587 22.82 -26.18 18.18
C LEU A 587 22.58 -24.68 18.44
N GLU A 588 23.64 -23.97 18.87
CA GLU A 588 23.59 -22.52 19.08
C GLU A 588 23.06 -21.83 17.83
N HIS A 589 21.80 -21.39 17.91
CA HIS A 589 21.25 -20.50 16.90
C HIS A 589 21.94 -19.14 17.05
N PRO A 590 22.36 -18.48 15.95
CA PRO A 590 22.98 -17.16 16.04
C PRO A 590 22.08 -16.21 16.82
N ARG A 591 22.63 -15.51 17.82
CA ARG A 591 21.86 -14.51 18.58
C ARG A 591 21.48 -13.37 17.64
N GLU A 592 20.20 -13.26 17.32
CA GLU A 592 19.69 -12.26 16.36
C GLU A 592 19.61 -10.85 16.96
N PHE A 593 19.85 -10.72 18.27
CA PHE A 593 19.86 -9.49 19.03
C PHE A 593 21.12 -9.37 19.91
N PRO A 594 21.57 -8.14 20.26
CA PRO A 594 22.72 -7.94 21.14
C PRO A 594 22.53 -8.58 22.52
N LEU A 595 23.65 -9.01 23.13
CA LEU A 595 23.69 -9.50 24.51
C LEU A 595 23.00 -8.52 25.48
N GLY A 596 22.02 -9.03 26.24
CA GLY A 596 21.25 -8.25 27.21
C GLY A 596 20.00 -7.56 26.65
N PHE A 597 19.68 -7.70 25.36
CA PHE A 597 18.42 -7.21 24.79
C PHE A 597 17.57 -8.34 24.23
N GLU A 598 16.32 -8.44 24.68
CA GLU A 598 15.29 -9.28 24.06
C GLU A 598 14.07 -8.42 23.68
N PRO A 599 13.48 -8.61 22.49
CA PRO A 599 12.24 -7.94 22.11
C PRO A 599 11.05 -8.48 22.91
N LEU A 600 9.99 -7.68 23.02
CA LEU A 600 8.73 -8.17 23.59
C LEU A 600 8.17 -9.28 22.69
N ARG A 601 7.90 -10.45 23.28
CA ARG A 601 7.36 -11.62 22.59
C ARG A 601 5.85 -11.71 22.75
N SER A 602 5.16 -12.19 21.71
CA SER A 602 3.72 -12.42 21.70
C SER A 602 3.40 -13.74 22.39
N GLU A 603 2.38 -13.76 23.26
CA GLU A 603 1.83 -15.00 23.85
C GLU A 603 1.20 -15.93 22.80
N ARG A 604 1.00 -15.45 21.57
CA ARG A 604 0.43 -16.20 20.46
C ARG A 604 1.31 -16.00 19.23
N LEU A 605 1.83 -17.11 18.70
CA LEU A 605 2.56 -17.08 17.44
C LEU A 605 1.58 -16.92 16.28
N ALA A 606 1.92 -16.05 15.32
CA ALA A 606 1.19 -15.96 14.07
C ALA A 606 1.50 -17.19 13.19
N GLU A 607 0.47 -17.90 12.73
CA GLU A 607 0.68 -18.99 11.75
C GLU A 607 0.95 -18.43 10.35
N MET A 608 2.23 -18.20 10.07
CA MET A 608 2.72 -17.67 8.80
C MET A 608 3.62 -18.69 8.10
N LYS A 609 3.10 -19.27 7.01
CA LYS A 609 3.88 -20.13 6.11
C LYS A 609 4.30 -19.31 4.90
N LEU A 610 5.61 -19.24 4.63
CA LEU A 610 6.13 -18.64 3.40
C LEU A 610 5.57 -19.42 2.20
N ALA A 611 4.85 -18.77 1.30
CA ALA A 611 4.30 -19.43 0.13
C ALA A 611 5.43 -19.73 -0.88
N THR A 612 5.73 -21.02 -1.08
CA THR A 612 6.84 -21.51 -1.94
C THR A 612 6.42 -21.83 -3.37
N SER A 613 5.19 -21.50 -3.77
CA SER A 613 4.67 -21.86 -5.09
C SER A 613 5.43 -21.15 -6.22
N PRO A 614 5.93 -21.87 -7.25
CA PRO A 614 6.63 -21.26 -8.39
C PRO A 614 5.83 -20.16 -9.10
N VAL A 615 4.50 -20.21 -9.04
CA VAL A 615 3.61 -19.19 -9.63
C VAL A 615 3.88 -17.78 -9.12
N ILE A 616 4.35 -17.64 -7.88
CA ILE A 616 4.64 -16.35 -7.23
C ILE A 616 5.80 -15.62 -7.93
N ARG A 617 6.74 -16.37 -8.51
CA ARG A 617 7.85 -15.83 -9.31
C ARG A 617 7.47 -15.57 -10.78
N ASN A 618 6.23 -15.83 -11.20
CA ASN A 618 5.78 -15.53 -12.55
C ASN A 618 5.84 -14.01 -12.81
N PRO A 619 6.45 -13.54 -13.92
CA PRO A 619 6.48 -12.12 -14.30
C PRO A 619 5.11 -11.41 -14.30
N TYR A 620 4.05 -12.14 -14.64
CA TYR A 620 2.68 -11.62 -14.66
C TYR A 620 1.99 -11.63 -13.28
N MET A 621 2.66 -12.14 -12.24
CA MET A 621 2.21 -12.10 -10.85
C MET A 621 3.08 -11.13 -10.03
N SER A 622 4.40 -11.19 -10.22
CA SER A 622 5.39 -10.29 -9.62
C SER A 622 6.19 -9.55 -10.71
N PRO A 623 5.71 -8.40 -11.24
CA PRO A 623 6.40 -7.64 -12.28
C PRO A 623 7.85 -7.24 -11.95
N LEU A 624 8.19 -7.11 -10.66
CA LEU A 624 9.57 -6.82 -10.24
C LEU A 624 10.55 -7.92 -10.66
N LEU A 625 10.06 -9.15 -10.88
CA LEU A 625 10.84 -10.31 -11.29
C LEU A 625 10.82 -10.54 -12.81
N ALA A 626 10.06 -9.76 -13.59
CA ALA A 626 9.97 -9.91 -15.04
C ALA A 626 11.34 -9.73 -15.73
N PRO A 627 11.73 -10.56 -16.72
CA PRO A 627 12.94 -10.32 -17.50
C PRO A 627 12.98 -8.93 -18.14
N ASP A 628 14.16 -8.33 -18.28
CA ASP A 628 14.31 -6.98 -18.83
C ASP A 628 13.71 -6.83 -20.24
N SER A 629 13.69 -7.90 -21.02
CA SER A 629 13.03 -7.97 -22.34
C SER A 629 11.51 -7.78 -22.30
N MET A 630 10.86 -8.03 -21.15
CA MET A 630 9.43 -7.76 -20.94
C MET A 630 9.16 -6.35 -20.40
N LEU A 631 10.19 -5.68 -19.87
CA LEU A 631 10.09 -4.32 -19.32
C LEU A 631 10.42 -3.24 -20.37
N ARG A 632 11.35 -3.54 -21.29
CA ARG A 632 11.71 -2.65 -22.39
C ARG A 632 10.54 -2.45 -23.37
N GLY A 633 10.22 -1.19 -23.66
CA GLY A 633 9.19 -0.85 -24.63
C GLY A 633 7.77 -0.83 -24.07
N LEU A 634 7.60 -1.03 -22.76
CA LEU A 634 6.36 -0.68 -22.06
C LEU A 634 6.03 0.82 -22.27
N PRO A 635 4.83 1.29 -21.89
CA PRO A 635 4.55 2.73 -21.80
C PRO A 635 5.24 3.40 -20.61
N PRO A 636 5.24 4.75 -20.55
CA PRO A 636 5.68 5.50 -19.37
C PRO A 636 4.93 5.07 -18.10
N ILE A 637 5.67 4.83 -17.01
CA ILE A 637 5.12 4.34 -15.74
C ILE A 637 5.29 5.38 -14.64
N HIS A 638 4.17 5.86 -14.10
CA HIS A 638 4.14 6.80 -12.98
C HIS A 638 3.74 6.06 -11.70
N LEU A 639 4.69 5.89 -10.79
CA LEU A 639 4.51 5.23 -9.50
C LEU A 639 4.25 6.28 -8.41
N VAL A 640 3.22 6.08 -7.59
CA VAL A 640 2.90 6.94 -6.43
C VAL A 640 2.88 6.08 -5.16
N ALA A 641 4.03 5.91 -4.51
CA ALA A 641 4.18 5.11 -3.29
C ALA A 641 3.97 5.95 -2.02
N CYS A 642 3.86 5.32 -0.85
CA CYS A 642 3.82 6.01 0.44
C CYS A 642 5.12 5.77 1.21
N ALA A 643 5.60 6.77 1.96
CA ALA A 643 6.78 6.63 2.80
C ALA A 643 6.58 5.62 3.95
N LEU A 644 5.34 5.43 4.41
CA LEU A 644 4.98 4.55 5.53
C LEU A 644 4.11 3.38 5.04
N ASP A 645 4.59 2.67 4.03
CA ASP A 645 3.92 1.51 3.41
C ASP A 645 4.89 0.31 3.29
N PRO A 646 4.49 -0.89 3.72
CA PRO A 646 5.21 -2.14 3.48
C PRO A 646 5.71 -2.38 2.05
N MET A 647 5.05 -1.84 1.03
CA MET A 647 5.35 -2.00 -0.40
C MET A 647 6.23 -0.88 -0.98
N LEU A 648 6.79 0.01 -0.14
CA LEU A 648 7.68 1.08 -0.60
C LEU A 648 8.92 0.55 -1.34
N ASP A 649 9.61 -0.44 -0.78
CA ASP A 649 10.84 -0.96 -1.37
C ASP A 649 10.57 -1.66 -2.71
N ASP A 650 9.42 -2.34 -2.85
CA ASP A 650 8.93 -2.90 -4.13
C ASP A 650 8.90 -1.81 -5.21
N SER A 651 8.33 -0.65 -4.88
CA SER A 651 8.17 0.49 -5.79
C SER A 651 9.50 1.16 -6.12
N VAL A 652 10.38 1.35 -5.12
CA VAL A 652 11.72 1.92 -5.32
C VAL A 652 12.58 1.02 -6.23
N MET A 653 12.58 -0.30 -5.97
CA MET A 653 13.38 -1.24 -6.76
C MET A 653 12.83 -1.43 -8.18
N PHE A 654 11.50 -1.41 -8.36
CA PHE A 654 10.92 -1.44 -9.70
C PHE A 654 11.24 -0.17 -10.49
N ALA A 655 11.16 1.00 -9.85
CA ALA A 655 11.54 2.26 -10.47
C ALA A 655 13.02 2.26 -10.89
N LYS A 656 13.93 1.79 -10.02
CA LYS A 656 15.35 1.60 -10.35
C LYS A 656 15.51 0.67 -11.55
N ARG A 657 14.82 -0.47 -11.57
CA ARG A 657 14.93 -1.46 -12.65
C ARG A 657 14.44 -0.91 -13.99
N LEU A 658 13.30 -0.23 -14.03
CA LEU A 658 12.79 0.43 -15.23
C LEU A 658 13.78 1.46 -15.77
N ARG A 659 14.32 2.33 -14.89
CA ARG A 659 15.34 3.32 -15.25
C ARG A 659 16.59 2.66 -15.84
N ASN A 660 17.05 1.53 -15.27
CA ASN A 660 18.23 0.80 -15.74
C ASN A 660 18.06 0.12 -17.12
N VAL A 661 16.82 -0.06 -17.59
CA VAL A 661 16.52 -0.59 -18.94
C VAL A 661 16.04 0.50 -19.92
N ASP A 662 16.32 1.76 -19.59
CA ASP A 662 15.94 2.96 -20.35
C ASP A 662 14.42 3.17 -20.51
N GLN A 663 13.63 2.56 -19.62
CA GLN A 663 12.17 2.62 -19.65
C GLN A 663 11.68 3.86 -18.87
N PRO A 664 10.91 4.79 -19.50
CA PRO A 664 10.44 6.00 -18.83
C PRO A 664 9.63 5.71 -17.57
N VAL A 665 10.12 6.22 -16.44
CA VAL A 665 9.52 6.01 -15.12
C VAL A 665 9.64 7.27 -14.25
N THR A 666 8.59 7.57 -13.49
CA THR A 666 8.64 8.55 -12.40
C THR A 666 8.20 7.90 -11.11
N LEU A 667 8.93 8.11 -10.02
CA LEU A 667 8.47 7.78 -8.67
C LEU A 667 8.07 9.07 -7.94
N CYS A 668 6.91 9.07 -7.30
CA CYS A 668 6.54 10.03 -6.29
C CYS A 668 6.27 9.28 -4.99
N VAL A 669 6.69 9.85 -3.87
CA VAL A 669 6.48 9.24 -2.56
C VAL A 669 5.76 10.23 -1.67
N VAL A 670 4.58 9.84 -1.18
CA VAL A 670 3.77 10.67 -0.27
C VAL A 670 4.16 10.39 1.18
N ASP A 671 4.39 11.46 1.95
CA ASP A 671 4.77 11.38 3.35
C ASP A 671 3.56 11.19 4.29
N ASP A 672 3.81 10.57 5.45
CA ASP A 672 2.90 10.52 6.62
C ASP A 672 1.51 9.91 6.41
N LEU A 673 1.34 9.17 5.30
CA LEU A 673 0.14 8.44 4.92
C LEU A 673 0.40 6.92 4.81
N PRO A 674 -0.60 6.08 5.12
CA PRO A 674 -0.52 4.63 4.99
C PRO A 674 -0.77 4.17 3.54
N HIS A 675 -0.66 2.87 3.31
CA HIS A 675 -1.24 2.21 2.14
C HIS A 675 -2.75 2.53 1.99
N GLY A 676 -3.28 2.54 0.77
CA GLY A 676 -4.72 2.74 0.54
C GLY A 676 -5.23 4.17 0.73
N PHE A 677 -4.36 5.19 0.68
CA PHE A 677 -4.77 6.59 0.93
C PHE A 677 -5.85 7.13 -0.01
N LEU A 678 -6.01 6.57 -1.22
CA LEU A 678 -7.04 7.02 -2.18
C LEU A 678 -8.45 6.78 -1.65
N SER A 679 -8.69 5.66 -0.98
CA SER A 679 -9.97 5.37 -0.30
C SER A 679 -10.23 6.33 0.86
N LEU A 680 -9.20 7.00 1.37
CA LEU A 680 -9.27 7.99 2.46
C LEU A 680 -9.26 9.45 1.95
N SER A 681 -9.24 9.68 0.63
CA SER A 681 -9.09 11.00 -0.01
C SER A 681 -10.14 12.05 0.36
N GLN A 682 -11.33 11.63 0.81
CA GLN A 682 -12.38 12.53 1.27
C GLN A 682 -12.29 12.92 2.75
N LEU A 683 -11.44 12.24 3.54
CA LEU A 683 -11.40 12.36 5.01
C LEU A 683 -10.47 13.46 5.53
N SER A 684 -9.39 13.79 4.80
CA SER A 684 -8.40 14.78 5.22
C SER A 684 -7.89 15.59 4.03
N ARG A 685 -7.26 16.74 4.30
CA ARG A 685 -6.60 17.52 3.24
C ARG A 685 -5.39 16.75 2.71
N GLU A 686 -4.64 16.13 3.59
CA GLU A 686 -3.38 15.43 3.30
C GLU A 686 -3.63 14.23 2.37
N THR A 687 -4.67 13.42 2.63
CA THR A 687 -5.08 12.33 1.72
C THR A 687 -5.65 12.83 0.39
N ARG A 688 -6.27 14.02 0.36
CA ARG A 688 -6.72 14.67 -0.88
C ARG A 688 -5.56 15.21 -1.71
N GLU A 689 -4.56 15.82 -1.07
CA GLU A 689 -3.34 16.28 -1.72
C GLU A 689 -2.56 15.10 -2.33
N ALA A 690 -2.46 13.98 -1.61
CA ALA A 690 -1.92 12.74 -2.16
C ALA A 690 -2.74 12.18 -3.33
N ALA A 691 -4.08 12.20 -3.27
CA ALA A 691 -4.92 11.81 -4.40
C ALA A 691 -4.74 12.73 -5.63
N ASN A 692 -4.52 14.04 -5.40
CA ASN A 692 -4.23 15.00 -6.46
C ASN A 692 -2.87 14.74 -7.13
N VAL A 693 -1.89 14.12 -6.45
CA VAL A 693 -0.64 13.65 -7.09
C VAL A 693 -0.97 12.63 -8.18
N CYS A 694 -1.84 11.66 -7.91
CA CYS A 694 -2.27 10.68 -8.92
C CYS A 694 -2.98 11.37 -10.11
N VAL A 695 -3.91 12.30 -9.84
CA VAL A 695 -4.58 13.09 -10.91
C VAL A 695 -3.58 13.86 -11.76
N ASN A 696 -2.58 14.49 -11.13
CA ASN A 696 -1.54 15.23 -11.86
C ASN A 696 -0.64 14.30 -12.69
N ARG A 697 -0.32 13.10 -12.21
CA ARG A 697 0.40 12.09 -13.01
C ARG A 697 -0.43 11.59 -14.19
N ILE A 698 -1.76 11.50 -14.07
CA ILE A 698 -2.63 11.21 -15.21
C ILE A 698 -2.61 12.37 -16.21
N ARG A 699 -2.60 13.63 -15.76
CA ARG A 699 -2.42 14.80 -16.65
C ARG A 699 -1.05 14.82 -17.34
N ASP A 700 0.03 14.46 -16.64
CA ASP A 700 1.37 14.35 -17.24
C ASP A 700 1.41 13.34 -18.41
N VAL A 701 0.63 12.25 -18.33
CA VAL A 701 0.45 11.30 -19.45
C VAL A 701 -0.33 11.95 -20.60
N PHE A 702 -1.33 12.78 -20.29
CA PHE A 702 -2.14 13.45 -21.31
C PHE A 702 -1.31 14.50 -22.09
N ASP A 703 -0.58 15.35 -21.37
CA ASP A 703 0.20 16.46 -21.95
C ASP A 703 1.43 16.00 -22.76
N GLN A 704 2.01 14.83 -22.43
CA GLN A 704 3.10 14.22 -23.19
C GLN A 704 2.75 13.90 -24.66
N LYS A 705 1.45 13.77 -24.99
CA LYS A 705 0.97 13.51 -26.36
C LYS A 705 0.63 14.78 -27.15
N ASP A 706 0.28 15.87 -26.47
CA ASP A 706 -0.08 17.15 -27.13
C ASP A 706 1.15 18.03 -27.41
N SER A 707 2.33 17.62 -26.95
CA SER A 707 3.63 18.15 -27.39
C SER A 707 4.03 17.58 -28.75
N PRO A 708 4.41 18.39 -29.76
CA PRO A 708 4.82 17.88 -31.07
C PRO A 708 6.09 17.02 -30.96
N GLN A 709 5.96 15.73 -31.24
CA GLN A 709 7.09 14.80 -31.21
C GLN A 709 7.98 15.00 -32.44
N GLU A 710 9.29 15.22 -32.23
CA GLU A 710 10.26 14.99 -33.30
C GLU A 710 10.19 13.53 -33.76
N PRO A 711 10.28 13.25 -35.07
CA PRO A 711 10.09 11.91 -35.60
C PRO A 711 11.20 10.97 -35.11
N ARG A 712 10.84 10.05 -34.21
CA ARG A 712 11.70 8.93 -33.79
C ARG A 712 12.08 8.11 -35.03
N MET A 713 13.28 8.32 -35.57
CA MET A 713 13.74 7.56 -36.73
C MET A 713 13.80 6.06 -36.41
N HIS A 714 12.95 5.28 -37.09
CA HIS A 714 13.10 3.84 -37.17
C HIS A 714 14.46 3.52 -37.80
N ARG A 715 15.42 3.10 -36.96
CA ARG A 715 16.77 2.75 -37.39
C ARG A 715 16.70 1.42 -38.16
N LYS A 716 16.50 1.50 -39.48
CA LYS A 716 16.64 0.34 -40.38
C LYS A 716 17.99 -0.31 -40.16
N LEU A 717 18.01 -1.63 -40.00
CA LEU A 717 19.26 -2.41 -40.08
C LEU A 717 19.78 -2.38 -41.52
N GLU A 718 20.72 -1.50 -41.80
CA GLU A 718 21.47 -1.56 -43.05
C GLU A 718 22.61 -2.57 -42.93
N ARG A 719 22.60 -3.57 -43.82
CA ARG A 719 23.71 -4.51 -44.02
C ARG A 719 24.96 -3.73 -44.45
N THR A 720 25.99 -3.77 -43.63
CA THR A 720 27.31 -3.25 -43.98
C THR A 720 27.94 -4.06 -45.10
N ASN A 721 27.96 -3.53 -46.31
CA ASN A 721 28.79 -4.05 -47.39
C ASN A 721 29.94 -3.05 -47.65
N ARG A 722 31.16 -3.40 -47.26
CA ARG A 722 32.34 -2.55 -47.43
C ARG A 722 32.78 -2.51 -48.89
N ARG A 723 32.78 -1.33 -49.51
CA ARG A 723 33.69 -0.97 -50.61
C ARG A 723 34.13 0.49 -50.50
N ALA A 724 35.37 0.75 -50.91
CA ALA A 724 36.07 2.00 -50.66
C ALA A 724 36.17 2.89 -51.92
N SER A 725 36.16 4.20 -51.70
CA SER A 725 36.69 5.26 -52.57
C SER A 725 36.75 6.54 -51.72
N SER A 726 37.91 6.97 -51.24
CA SER A 726 38.90 7.82 -51.95
C SER A 726 38.36 9.21 -52.32
N VAL A 727 38.67 10.21 -51.48
CA VAL A 727 38.64 11.63 -51.84
C VAL A 727 39.95 12.27 -51.39
N THR A 728 40.54 13.06 -52.28
CA THR A 728 41.88 13.63 -52.17
C THR A 728 41.86 15.10 -51.77
N THR A 729 42.59 15.43 -50.72
CA THR A 729 43.20 16.75 -50.44
C THR A 729 44.56 16.45 -49.80
N GLY A 730 45.65 17.19 -50.02
CA GLY A 730 45.76 18.54 -50.55
C GLY A 730 46.72 19.33 -49.66
N ASP A 731 47.94 18.80 -49.51
CA ASP A 731 49.08 19.39 -48.79
C ASP A 731 49.56 20.72 -49.47
N PRO A 732 50.42 21.58 -48.86
CA PRO A 732 51.46 21.20 -47.91
C PRO A 732 51.79 22.14 -46.71
N GLU A 733 52.56 21.55 -45.79
CA GLU A 733 53.91 22.00 -45.35
C GLU A 733 54.14 22.43 -43.87
N LYS A 734 55.23 21.86 -43.31
CA LYS A 734 56.02 22.25 -42.11
C LYS A 734 55.41 22.00 -40.71
N LEU A 735 56.17 21.60 -39.68
CA LEU A 735 57.43 20.83 -39.55
C LEU A 735 57.61 20.49 -38.04
N PHE A 736 58.50 19.54 -37.70
CA PHE A 736 59.04 19.20 -36.35
C PHE A 736 58.34 18.20 -35.40
N ALA A 737 59.02 17.06 -35.24
CA ALA A 737 59.55 16.50 -33.98
C ALA A 737 58.61 15.99 -32.85
N THR A 738 58.47 14.66 -32.87
CA THR A 738 58.41 13.61 -31.82
C THR A 738 59.34 13.77 -30.57
N PRO A 739 59.44 12.81 -29.62
CA PRO A 739 58.40 12.23 -28.71
C PRO A 739 58.93 11.94 -27.27
N ILE A 740 58.07 11.57 -26.28
CA ILE A 740 58.43 10.73 -25.10
C ILE A 740 57.16 9.91 -24.71
N GLN A 741 57.09 8.60 -24.96
CA GLN A 741 57.39 7.47 -24.03
C GLN A 741 56.55 7.53 -22.73
N GLU A 742 55.53 6.70 -22.49
CA GLU A 742 55.39 5.23 -22.54
C GLU A 742 56.26 4.49 -21.52
N GLU A 743 55.61 3.96 -20.47
CA GLU A 743 56.13 2.83 -19.70
C GLU A 743 54.97 1.90 -19.29
N LEU A 744 55.26 0.60 -19.27
CA LEU A 744 54.31 -0.50 -19.36
C LEU A 744 54.68 -1.55 -18.32
N LEU A 745 53.71 -2.13 -17.60
CA LEU A 745 53.95 -3.34 -16.81
C LEU A 745 52.80 -4.34 -16.93
N VAL A 746 53.13 -5.50 -17.48
CA VAL A 746 52.27 -6.66 -17.69
C VAL A 746 52.77 -7.79 -16.79
N ALA A 747 51.84 -8.52 -16.17
CA ALA A 747 52.12 -9.87 -15.68
C ALA A 747 50.97 -10.81 -16.10
N ARG A 748 51.29 -11.79 -16.96
CA ARG A 748 50.42 -12.92 -17.31
C ARG A 748 50.88 -14.16 -16.53
N GLY A 749 49.94 -15.06 -16.26
CA GLY A 749 50.24 -16.44 -15.90
C GLY A 749 48.97 -17.29 -15.94
N GLY A 750 48.95 -18.35 -16.75
CA GLY A 750 47.80 -19.25 -16.87
C GLY A 750 48.17 -20.56 -17.57
N ALA A 751 47.41 -21.62 -17.29
CA ALA A 751 47.42 -22.97 -17.88
C ALA A 751 46.38 -23.82 -17.11
N LEU A 752 45.78 -24.92 -17.59
CA LEU A 752 45.55 -25.49 -18.93
C LEU A 752 44.39 -26.52 -18.81
N VAL A 753 43.78 -26.92 -19.93
CA VAL A 753 42.70 -27.95 -20.00
C VAL A 753 43.32 -29.38 -20.01
N PRO A 754 42.54 -30.47 -19.86
CA PRO A 754 42.06 -31.17 -21.07
C PRO A 754 40.63 -31.77 -21.00
N ASP A 755 40.14 -32.18 -22.17
CA ASP A 755 38.76 -32.55 -22.50
C ASP A 755 38.29 -33.97 -22.08
N GLY A 756 36.98 -34.23 -22.24
CA GLY A 756 36.37 -35.57 -22.24
C GLY A 756 34.96 -35.57 -22.88
N GLU A 757 34.76 -36.36 -23.94
CA GLU A 757 33.57 -36.37 -24.81
C GLU A 757 32.38 -37.19 -24.27
N GLY A 758 31.17 -37.00 -24.83
CA GLY A 758 30.00 -37.87 -24.57
C GLY A 758 28.69 -37.48 -25.26
N LEU A 759 28.47 -37.91 -26.51
CA LEU A 759 27.25 -37.69 -27.32
C LEU A 759 26.21 -38.82 -27.17
N VAL A 760 25.00 -38.51 -26.65
CA VAL A 760 23.70 -39.22 -26.86
C VAL A 760 22.54 -38.23 -26.59
N GLY A 761 21.37 -38.23 -27.25
CA GLY A 761 20.96 -38.95 -28.46
C GLY A 761 19.47 -39.35 -28.56
N VAL A 762 18.54 -38.37 -28.64
CA VAL A 762 17.11 -38.52 -29.05
C VAL A 762 16.16 -39.34 -28.12
N ALA A 763 15.04 -38.73 -27.70
CA ALA A 763 13.67 -39.27 -27.89
C ALA A 763 12.59 -38.37 -27.24
N ALA A 764 11.51 -38.10 -28.00
CA ALA A 764 10.24 -37.65 -27.44
C ALA A 764 9.31 -38.86 -27.24
N GLN A 765 8.54 -38.90 -26.15
CA GLN A 765 7.36 -39.76 -26.06
C GLN A 765 6.17 -39.03 -25.45
N ASN A 766 5.11 -38.93 -26.26
CA ASN A 766 3.75 -38.83 -25.77
C ASN A 766 3.41 -40.05 -24.92
N ASN A 767 2.53 -39.91 -23.93
CA ASN A 767 1.59 -40.99 -23.65
C ASN A 767 0.25 -40.45 -23.15
N ASN A 768 -0.78 -40.60 -23.98
CA ASN A 768 -2.17 -40.62 -23.54
C ASN A 768 -2.50 -42.03 -23.03
N ASN A 769 -3.53 -42.11 -22.18
CA ASN A 769 -4.30 -43.28 -21.71
C ASN A 769 -4.06 -43.66 -20.24
N VAL A 770 -5.03 -44.10 -19.45
CA VAL A 770 -6.52 -44.06 -19.40
C VAL A 770 -6.88 -45.09 -18.32
N VAL A 771 -7.94 -44.83 -17.52
CA VAL A 771 -8.57 -45.74 -16.53
C VAL A 771 -7.75 -46.07 -15.26
N GLY A 772 -8.42 -45.92 -14.12
CA GLY A 772 -7.94 -46.13 -12.75
C GLY A 772 -8.86 -45.41 -11.78
#